data_AF-A0A078B9G9-F1
#
_entry.id   AF-A0A078B9G9-F1
#
_cell.length_a   1.000
_cell.length_b   1.000
_cell.length_c   1.000
_cell.angle_alpha   90.00
_cell.angle_beta   90.00
_cell.angle_gamma   90.00
#
_symmetry.space_group_name_H-M   'P 1'
#
loop_
_entity.id
_entity.type
_entity.pdbx_description
1 polymer ?
#
loop_
_entity_poly.entity_id
_entity_poly.type
_entity_poly.pdbx_seq_one_letter_code
_entity_poly.pdbx_strand_id
1 'polypeptide(L)'
;MQNIQDQNQLRISKENERKVSIITPSTNQVEQSSIVKQRRNNKVQNYQENVSQLDNKAKQGGSPLDNYNRGGSDFSNIINNISNDYKLDDSSDKKVLNCDANLDDNSFLSSTPKDLKKLKTLYNNSKPSELVNLQKEKRKNSQIMNQTSNNDCGPDFKFHIQANQETSSFNNSEINATSRRKMMRKRTEGNPVNDDNESKSNASRARMDDAMKTKILQKMLNVSEYQINFSFKQFIKYIFYHLLFFYLGIFANLVIMITDSPQAVNNMSFWITTRDKISFFTQLFQWLSNLTIIMAWLQKYFKLSKNVEVNLNLIFMEQLYFYNFVVVMRIFIIAVRYGFTSEFRLQLLMRQKQEYAFIARDLLLPTWIELTPQGMETELEAVLWRNQIDESKFKLGFIEKLNDKLDQKLSSKDYYESNKFSMKELQSTLNGLEKTIKFRDQKIRSNEIILTEEMEMFEIHKVEDANISYNFEKKYDASLLLKEIALFSSAHQTSLKVFLIVATFGKLSLPFIIRGAMHGQFLLDWDSAIYTAIETLASSFFLLQNYIFLGAGHVDFQRRFYMIKYISSLINPTKQSLEIMYQISPTINLVDRASLHIWFQLRCCTMDFGQKYQRRIFVYSSVFLGMYLVYGGIILLSYFDFLVVRFSTIFNVYCLYDILLTFGVILAMFQYGALINEQFMEDKLQLIIIKQKLIDVKYSLDDLLSNKKQLCQYTKLFQKIIKNLKQTLKNKEAIQEKINEVIDEIDVIKERLEVEYVQRPLKIMGVTASFQLLNQIYTTLFTVGVAVAQKFYSRNS
;
A
#
# COMPACT_ATOMS: atom_id res chain seq x y z
N MET A 1 -16.67 -36.59 25.85
CA MET A 1 -15.89 -35.59 25.07
C MET A 1 -14.59 -36.15 24.52
N GLN A 2 -13.81 -36.91 25.31
CA GLN A 2 -12.52 -37.49 24.86
C GLN A 2 -12.65 -38.39 23.61
N ASN A 3 -13.63 -39.29 23.57
CA ASN A 3 -13.93 -40.11 22.37
C ASN A 3 -14.24 -39.31 21.09
N ILE A 4 -14.78 -38.08 21.20
CA ILE A 4 -15.06 -37.22 20.05
C ILE A 4 -13.79 -36.51 19.59
N GLN A 5 -12.91 -36.14 20.53
CA GLN A 5 -11.57 -35.63 20.23
C GLN A 5 -10.71 -36.68 19.53
N ASP A 6 -10.73 -37.93 20.00
CA ASP A 6 -9.95 -39.03 19.43
C ASP A 6 -10.45 -39.41 18.04
N GLN A 7 -11.77 -39.43 17.81
CA GLN A 7 -12.34 -39.64 16.47
C GLN A 7 -12.00 -38.51 15.50
N ASN A 8 -11.97 -37.25 15.95
CA ASN A 8 -11.56 -36.13 15.10
C ASN A 8 -10.06 -36.16 14.77
N GLN A 9 -9.20 -36.53 15.73
CA GLN A 9 -7.77 -36.71 15.47
C GLN A 9 -7.50 -37.86 14.49
N LEU A 10 -8.21 -38.98 14.62
CA LEU A 10 -8.09 -40.11 13.70
C LEU A 10 -8.55 -39.75 12.28
N ARG A 11 -9.58 -38.90 12.17
CA ARG A 11 -10.10 -38.43 10.87
C ARG A 11 -9.11 -37.49 10.18
N ILE A 12 -8.49 -36.58 10.94
CA ILE A 12 -7.44 -35.67 10.45
C ILE A 12 -6.18 -36.45 10.04
N SER A 13 -5.78 -37.45 10.83
CA SER A 13 -4.66 -38.37 10.50
C SER A 13 -4.90 -39.10 9.18
N LYS A 14 -6.07 -39.71 8.99
CA LYS A 14 -6.42 -40.42 7.75
C LYS A 14 -6.53 -39.50 6.53
N GLU A 15 -6.98 -38.26 6.72
CA GLU A 15 -7.04 -37.27 5.65
C GLU A 15 -5.63 -36.78 5.25
N ASN A 16 -4.72 -36.64 6.21
CA ASN A 16 -3.33 -36.32 5.95
C ASN A 16 -2.57 -37.47 5.27
N GLU A 17 -2.80 -38.73 5.66
CA GLU A 17 -2.23 -39.90 4.98
C GLU A 17 -2.70 -40.00 3.52
N ARG A 18 -3.97 -39.71 3.24
CA ARG A 18 -4.50 -39.64 1.86
C ARG A 18 -3.90 -38.49 1.05
N LYS A 19 -3.60 -37.35 1.68
CA LYS A 19 -2.92 -36.23 1.00
C LYS A 19 -1.46 -36.56 0.70
N VAL A 20 -0.78 -37.30 1.58
CA VAL A 20 0.62 -37.71 1.42
C VAL A 20 0.77 -38.80 0.34
N SER A 21 -0.16 -39.76 0.26
CA SER A 21 -0.08 -40.84 -0.75
C SER A 21 -0.31 -40.36 -2.20
N ILE A 22 -0.96 -39.21 -2.40
CA ILE A 22 -1.15 -38.57 -3.70
C ILE A 22 0.13 -37.81 -4.15
N ILE A 23 1.09 -37.57 -3.24
CA ILE A 23 2.24 -36.68 -3.48
C ILE A 23 3.59 -37.42 -3.59
N THR A 24 3.67 -38.69 -3.20
CA THR A 24 4.92 -39.48 -3.35
C THR A 24 5.24 -39.75 -4.83
N PRO A 25 6.30 -39.16 -5.40
CA PRO A 25 6.74 -39.48 -6.76
C PRO A 25 7.37 -40.87 -6.78
N SER A 26 7.23 -41.58 -7.90
CA SER A 26 7.92 -42.86 -8.09
C SER A 26 9.45 -42.66 -7.98
N THR A 27 10.17 -43.67 -7.51
CA THR A 27 11.62 -43.61 -7.28
C THR A 27 12.41 -43.12 -8.51
N ASN A 28 11.91 -43.40 -9.71
CA ASN A 28 12.49 -42.92 -10.98
C ASN A 28 12.28 -41.39 -11.22
N GLN A 29 11.23 -40.78 -10.67
CA GLN A 29 11.04 -39.32 -10.72
C GLN A 29 11.94 -38.58 -9.73
N VAL A 30 12.29 -39.19 -8.60
CA VAL A 30 13.22 -38.60 -7.62
C VAL A 30 14.62 -38.49 -8.22
N GLU A 31 15.07 -39.51 -8.96
CA GLU A 31 16.37 -39.55 -9.63
C GLU A 31 16.44 -38.59 -10.83
N GLN A 32 15.35 -38.44 -11.60
CA GLN A 32 15.28 -37.40 -12.63
C GLN A 32 15.24 -35.98 -12.02
N SER A 33 14.59 -35.80 -10.87
CA SER A 33 14.55 -34.50 -10.19
C SER A 33 15.90 -34.07 -9.64
N SER A 34 16.73 -35.00 -9.16
CA SER A 34 18.08 -34.70 -8.66
C SER A 34 19.02 -34.32 -9.80
N ILE A 35 18.93 -34.98 -10.96
CA ILE A 35 19.69 -34.64 -12.18
C ILE A 35 19.28 -33.24 -12.71
N VAL A 36 17.97 -32.93 -12.73
CA VAL A 36 17.47 -31.60 -13.12
C VAL A 36 17.92 -30.52 -12.13
N LYS A 37 17.91 -30.81 -10.82
CA LYS A 37 18.37 -29.90 -9.77
C LYS A 37 19.88 -29.64 -9.86
N GLN A 38 20.68 -30.66 -10.18
CA GLN A 38 22.12 -30.52 -10.41
C GLN A 38 22.42 -29.70 -11.68
N ARG A 39 21.71 -29.95 -12.79
CA ARG A 39 21.82 -29.11 -14.01
C ARG A 39 21.39 -27.66 -13.78
N ARG A 40 20.37 -27.43 -12.94
CA ARG A 40 19.90 -26.09 -12.56
C ARG A 40 20.92 -25.37 -11.69
N ASN A 41 21.52 -26.04 -10.72
CA ASN A 41 22.60 -25.48 -9.88
C ASN A 41 23.83 -25.10 -10.71
N ASN A 42 24.23 -25.95 -11.67
CA ASN A 42 25.35 -25.64 -12.56
C ASN A 42 25.07 -24.41 -13.46
N LYS A 43 23.82 -24.23 -13.94
CA LYS A 43 23.44 -23.03 -14.70
C LYS A 43 23.45 -21.76 -13.85
N VAL A 44 22.98 -21.85 -12.60
CA VAL A 44 22.98 -20.70 -11.67
C VAL A 44 24.41 -20.32 -11.29
N GLN A 45 25.28 -21.31 -11.04
CA GLN A 45 26.68 -21.09 -10.72
C GLN A 45 27.44 -20.45 -11.90
N ASN A 46 27.24 -20.94 -13.13
CA ASN A 46 27.81 -20.30 -14.34
C ASN A 46 27.31 -18.87 -14.54
N TYR A 47 26.03 -18.59 -14.24
CA TYR A 47 25.49 -17.23 -14.33
C TYR A 47 26.10 -16.31 -13.27
N GLN A 48 26.27 -16.80 -12.03
CA GLN A 48 26.92 -16.05 -10.95
C GLN A 48 28.40 -15.78 -11.23
N GLU A 49 29.12 -16.74 -11.82
CA GLU A 49 30.50 -16.55 -12.27
C GLU A 49 30.59 -15.50 -13.38
N ASN A 50 29.69 -15.54 -14.38
CA ASN A 50 29.65 -14.53 -15.45
C ASN A 50 29.33 -13.12 -14.93
N VAL A 51 28.40 -13.00 -13.98
CA VAL A 51 28.07 -11.71 -13.32
C VAL A 51 29.26 -11.22 -12.49
N SER A 52 29.94 -12.11 -11.77
CA SER A 52 31.13 -11.75 -10.98
C SER A 52 32.31 -11.34 -11.88
N GLN A 53 32.47 -11.96 -13.05
CA GLN A 53 33.47 -11.56 -14.04
C GLN A 53 33.14 -10.20 -14.69
N LEU A 54 31.85 -9.91 -14.93
CA LEU A 54 31.41 -8.58 -15.40
C LEU A 54 31.63 -7.50 -14.34
N ASP A 55 31.35 -7.81 -13.07
CA ASP A 55 31.56 -6.89 -11.94
C ASP A 55 33.05 -6.66 -11.66
N ASN A 56 33.89 -7.69 -11.84
CA ASN A 56 35.35 -7.56 -11.78
C ASN A 56 35.93 -6.77 -12.97
N LYS A 57 35.37 -6.91 -14.18
CA LYS A 57 35.72 -6.05 -15.32
C LYS A 57 35.30 -4.59 -15.10
N ALA A 58 34.15 -4.37 -14.46
CA ALA A 58 33.71 -3.02 -14.07
C ALA A 58 34.60 -2.41 -12.97
N LYS A 59 35.13 -3.23 -12.04
CA LYS A 59 36.07 -2.81 -11.00
C LYS A 59 37.52 -2.64 -11.48
N GLN A 60 37.89 -3.23 -12.62
CA GLN A 60 39.20 -3.05 -13.26
C GLN A 60 39.26 -1.80 -14.15
N GLY A 61 38.14 -1.09 -14.36
CA GLY A 61 38.12 0.30 -14.79
C GLY A 61 38.35 1.21 -13.58
N GLY A 62 39.46 1.97 -13.59
CA GLY A 62 39.99 2.69 -12.44
C GLY A 62 39.03 3.63 -11.69
N SER A 63 39.34 3.78 -10.38
CA SER A 63 38.90 4.77 -9.38
C SER A 63 37.79 5.78 -9.77
N PRO A 64 36.63 5.77 -9.07
CA PRO A 64 35.56 6.75 -9.28
C PRO A 64 35.84 8.17 -8.78
N LEU A 65 37.01 8.47 -8.22
CA LEU A 65 37.26 9.77 -7.57
C LEU A 65 38.03 10.81 -8.41
N ASP A 66 38.61 10.46 -9.56
CA ASP A 66 39.40 11.41 -10.37
C ASP A 66 38.74 11.87 -11.67
N ASN A 67 37.59 11.29 -12.06
CA ASN A 67 36.92 11.60 -13.34
C ASN A 67 35.71 12.56 -13.24
N TYR A 68 35.44 13.16 -12.08
CA TYR A 68 34.29 14.07 -11.93
C TYR A 68 34.58 15.53 -12.34
N ASN A 69 35.82 15.86 -12.74
CA ASN A 69 36.21 17.23 -13.14
C ASN A 69 36.73 17.37 -14.58
N ARG A 70 36.71 16.33 -15.41
CA ARG A 70 37.06 16.41 -16.85
C ARG A 70 36.23 15.41 -17.66
N GLY A 71 35.22 15.89 -18.38
CA GLY A 71 34.45 15.03 -19.29
C GLY A 71 33.12 15.61 -19.77
N GLY A 72 33.12 16.87 -20.24
CA GLY A 72 31.93 17.53 -20.78
C GLY A 72 31.69 17.33 -22.29
N SER A 73 32.48 16.51 -22.98
CA SER A 73 32.48 16.44 -24.45
C SER A 73 32.14 15.10 -25.08
N ASP A 74 32.01 14.00 -24.32
CA ASP A 74 31.87 12.65 -24.91
C ASP A 74 30.44 12.08 -24.89
N PHE A 75 29.47 12.78 -24.30
CA PHE A 75 28.08 12.31 -24.26
C PHE A 75 27.29 12.62 -25.54
N SER A 76 27.75 13.58 -26.36
CA SER A 76 27.13 13.92 -27.66
C SER A 76 27.46 12.90 -28.76
N ASN A 77 28.62 12.26 -28.70
CA ASN A 77 29.06 11.28 -29.70
C ASN A 77 28.37 9.91 -29.56
N ILE A 78 27.91 9.54 -28.36
CA ILE A 78 27.17 8.29 -28.12
C ILE A 78 25.72 8.41 -28.63
N ILE A 79 25.09 9.59 -28.49
CA ILE A 79 23.72 9.83 -28.97
C ILE A 79 23.68 9.91 -30.50
N ASN A 80 24.71 10.46 -31.15
CA ASN A 80 24.79 10.51 -32.61
C ASN A 80 25.04 9.15 -33.27
N ASN A 81 25.72 8.21 -32.59
CA ASN A 81 25.98 6.88 -33.14
C ASN A 81 24.79 5.91 -33.00
N ILE A 82 23.86 6.13 -32.07
CA ILE A 82 22.65 5.30 -31.91
C ILE A 82 21.55 5.72 -32.92
N SER A 83 21.62 6.94 -33.47
CA SER A 83 20.64 7.46 -34.43
C SER A 83 20.84 6.96 -35.88
N ASN A 84 21.94 6.25 -36.19
CA ASN A 84 22.28 5.85 -37.55
C ASN A 84 21.99 4.38 -37.90
N ASP A 85 21.58 3.55 -36.94
CA ASP A 85 21.42 2.09 -37.14
C ASP A 85 19.97 1.59 -37.34
N TYR A 86 18.99 2.48 -37.49
CA TYR A 86 17.61 2.09 -37.83
C TYR A 86 17.08 2.82 -39.07
N LYS A 87 17.47 2.29 -40.25
CA LYS A 87 16.77 2.48 -41.52
C LYS A 87 16.65 1.12 -42.22
N LEU A 88 15.43 0.61 -42.32
CA LEU A 88 14.89 -0.48 -43.16
C LEU A 88 13.48 -0.76 -42.58
N ASP A 89 12.38 -0.96 -43.30
CA ASP A 89 12.07 -1.00 -44.72
C ASP A 89 10.53 -0.80 -44.79
N ASP A 90 10.04 0.13 -45.62
CA ASP A 90 8.60 0.44 -45.75
C ASP A 90 8.20 0.18 -47.20
N SER A 91 7.58 -0.98 -47.48
CA SER A 91 6.93 -1.26 -48.76
C SER A 91 5.81 -2.30 -48.65
N SER A 92 4.76 -2.09 -49.45
CA SER A 92 3.53 -2.89 -49.66
C SER A 92 2.42 -2.75 -48.58
N ASP A 93 1.15 -2.49 -48.86
CA ASP A 93 0.41 -2.39 -50.13
C ASP A 93 -0.91 -1.62 -49.91
N LYS A 94 -1.26 -0.77 -50.89
CA LYS A 94 -2.59 -0.17 -51.05
C LYS A 94 -3.51 -1.18 -51.75
N LYS A 95 -4.68 -1.50 -51.19
CA LYS A 95 -5.84 -1.88 -52.00
C LYS A 95 -7.16 -1.27 -51.49
N VAL A 96 -7.69 -0.47 -52.41
CA VAL A 96 -9.02 0.09 -52.62
C VAL A 96 -10.16 -0.89 -52.30
N LEU A 97 -11.22 -0.40 -51.64
CA LEU A 97 -12.60 -0.64 -52.05
C LEU A 97 -13.57 0.39 -51.43
N ASN A 98 -14.11 1.23 -52.32
CA ASN A 98 -15.37 1.96 -52.19
C ASN A 98 -16.52 0.99 -51.92
N CYS A 99 -17.49 1.41 -51.11
CA CYS A 99 -18.92 1.18 -51.36
C CYS A 99 -19.74 2.20 -50.58
N ASP A 100 -20.31 3.16 -51.30
CA ASP A 100 -21.49 3.92 -50.91
C ASP A 100 -22.70 2.98 -50.79
N ALA A 101 -23.56 3.22 -49.82
CA ALA A 101 -24.99 2.94 -49.92
C ALA A 101 -25.76 3.79 -48.89
N ASN A 102 -26.43 4.82 -49.40
CA ASN A 102 -27.63 5.39 -48.81
C ASN A 102 -28.70 4.30 -48.64
N LEU A 103 -29.53 4.41 -47.59
CA LEU A 103 -30.97 4.20 -47.69
C LEU A 103 -31.68 4.73 -46.43
N ASP A 104 -32.67 5.58 -46.71
CA ASP A 104 -33.65 6.15 -45.81
C ASP A 104 -34.70 5.13 -45.31
N ASP A 105 -35.45 5.61 -44.32
CA ASP A 105 -36.90 5.43 -44.13
C ASP A 105 -37.50 4.32 -43.23
N ASN A 106 -38.13 4.84 -42.16
CA ASN A 106 -39.53 4.65 -41.75
C ASN A 106 -40.09 3.25 -41.37
N SER A 107 -40.36 3.14 -40.06
CA SER A 107 -41.72 2.98 -39.48
C SER A 107 -42.38 1.58 -39.39
N PHE A 108 -43.27 1.49 -38.39
CA PHE A 108 -44.39 0.55 -38.17
C PHE A 108 -44.21 -0.73 -37.31
N LEU A 109 -44.68 -0.59 -36.05
CA LEU A 109 -45.81 -1.28 -35.39
C LEU A 109 -45.75 -2.74 -34.88
N SER A 110 -46.21 -2.82 -33.61
CA SER A 110 -47.04 -3.86 -32.97
C SER A 110 -46.41 -5.20 -32.57
N SER A 111 -46.33 -5.43 -31.25
CA SER A 111 -47.33 -6.26 -30.55
C SER A 111 -46.98 -6.45 -29.06
N THR A 112 -48.02 -6.31 -28.25
CA THR A 112 -48.18 -6.81 -26.87
C THR A 112 -49.50 -7.60 -26.87
N PRO A 113 -49.93 -8.29 -25.80
CA PRO A 113 -49.20 -8.95 -24.69
C PRO A 113 -49.75 -10.37 -24.42
N LYS A 114 -49.13 -11.14 -23.51
CA LYS A 114 -49.79 -11.86 -22.40
C LYS A 114 -48.75 -12.63 -21.58
N ASP A 115 -49.06 -12.81 -20.30
CA ASP A 115 -48.33 -13.59 -19.28
C ASP A 115 -47.27 -12.88 -18.43
N LEU A 116 -47.71 -11.86 -17.70
CA LEU A 116 -47.03 -11.41 -16.47
C LEU A 116 -48.05 -10.92 -15.43
N LYS A 117 -48.80 -11.86 -14.82
CA LYS A 117 -49.78 -11.53 -13.77
C LYS A 117 -49.85 -12.53 -12.60
N LYS A 118 -48.77 -13.24 -12.29
CA LYS A 118 -48.76 -14.22 -11.17
C LYS A 118 -47.59 -14.17 -10.18
N LEU A 119 -46.83 -13.08 -10.10
CA LEU A 119 -45.69 -12.95 -9.17
C LEU A 119 -45.65 -11.60 -8.41
N LYS A 120 -46.81 -11.12 -7.92
CA LYS A 120 -46.88 -9.85 -7.17
C LYS A 120 -47.70 -9.89 -5.87
N THR A 121 -47.82 -11.05 -5.24
CA THR A 121 -48.69 -11.24 -4.05
C THR A 121 -48.02 -11.91 -2.83
N LEU A 122 -46.69 -11.85 -2.67
CA LEU A 122 -46.03 -12.42 -1.47
C LEU A 122 -44.94 -11.54 -0.83
N TYR A 123 -44.99 -10.21 -0.96
CA TYR A 123 -44.01 -9.36 -0.27
C TYR A 123 -44.57 -8.01 0.19
N ASN A 124 -45.64 -8.04 0.98
CA ASN A 124 -46.09 -6.91 1.78
C ASN A 124 -46.58 -7.45 3.12
N ASN A 125 -45.71 -7.45 4.14
CA ASN A 125 -46.08 -7.29 5.55
C ASN A 125 -44.81 -7.23 6.41
N SER A 126 -44.26 -6.02 6.57
CA SER A 126 -43.59 -5.56 7.80
C SER A 126 -43.11 -4.11 7.62
N LYS A 127 -43.88 -3.17 8.20
CA LYS A 127 -43.38 -1.87 8.71
C LYS A 127 -43.11 -2.05 10.21
N PRO A 128 -42.16 -1.32 10.81
CA PRO A 128 -42.40 0.04 11.34
C PRO A 128 -41.32 1.04 10.83
N SER A 129 -41.67 2.18 10.23
CA SER A 129 -41.97 3.49 10.87
C SER A 129 -40.80 4.16 11.59
N GLU A 130 -40.06 5.03 10.88
CA GLU A 130 -39.50 6.28 11.41
C GLU A 130 -38.91 7.14 10.26
N LEU A 131 -38.93 8.46 10.42
CA LEU A 131 -38.34 9.51 9.57
C LEU A 131 -39.10 9.93 8.30
N VAL A 132 -40.27 10.55 8.50
CA VAL A 132 -40.76 11.66 7.67
C VAL A 132 -40.39 12.95 8.40
N ASN A 133 -39.35 13.65 7.95
CA ASN A 133 -39.15 15.11 8.07
C ASN A 133 -37.71 15.48 7.67
N LEU A 134 -37.42 15.57 6.36
CA LEU A 134 -36.30 16.35 5.82
C LEU A 134 -36.32 16.35 4.27
N GLN A 135 -37.37 16.91 3.67
CA GLN A 135 -37.39 17.11 2.20
C GLN A 135 -38.28 18.27 1.73
N LYS A 136 -38.30 19.37 2.48
CA LYS A 136 -38.93 20.63 2.05
C LYS A 136 -37.98 21.82 2.22
N GLU A 137 -36.77 21.74 1.66
CA GLU A 137 -35.93 22.95 1.56
C GLU A 137 -34.77 22.83 0.55
N LYS A 138 -35.06 22.56 -0.72
CA LYS A 138 -34.05 22.69 -1.81
C LYS A 138 -34.64 22.80 -3.21
N ARG A 139 -35.61 23.69 -3.37
CA ARG A 139 -36.03 24.21 -4.69
C ARG A 139 -36.21 25.72 -4.60
N LYS A 140 -35.11 26.44 -4.79
CA LYS A 140 -35.00 27.79 -5.35
C LYS A 140 -33.52 28.15 -5.45
N ASN A 141 -33.16 28.76 -6.58
CA ASN A 141 -31.84 29.19 -7.03
C ASN A 141 -31.00 28.07 -7.66
N SER A 142 -30.53 28.13 -8.91
CA SER A 142 -30.56 29.14 -9.98
C SER A 142 -29.73 28.48 -11.10
N GLN A 143 -30.30 28.06 -12.24
CA GLN A 143 -30.30 28.84 -13.49
C GLN A 143 -29.19 29.91 -13.54
N ILE A 144 -28.12 29.65 -14.30
CA ILE A 144 -27.40 30.58 -15.20
C ILE A 144 -26.24 29.80 -15.86
N MET A 145 -26.09 30.04 -17.18
CA MET A 145 -24.99 29.69 -18.09
C MET A 145 -24.90 28.26 -18.68
N ASN A 146 -25.64 28.09 -19.78
CA ASN A 146 -25.11 27.48 -21.00
C ASN A 146 -24.39 28.56 -21.81
N GLN A 147 -23.17 28.29 -22.28
CA GLN A 147 -22.70 28.74 -23.59
C GLN A 147 -21.65 27.78 -24.12
N THR A 148 -21.94 27.31 -25.31
CA THR A 148 -21.26 26.34 -26.17
C THR A 148 -19.96 26.87 -26.76
N SER A 149 -18.98 25.98 -26.97
CA SER A 149 -18.12 26.03 -28.16
C SER A 149 -17.65 24.64 -28.56
N ASN A 150 -18.17 24.17 -29.69
CA ASN A 150 -17.52 23.20 -30.57
C ASN A 150 -16.15 23.76 -31.02
N ASN A 151 -15.16 22.89 -31.21
CA ASN A 151 -14.25 22.95 -32.35
C ASN A 151 -13.41 21.68 -32.42
N ASP A 152 -13.60 20.96 -33.53
CA ASP A 152 -12.64 20.06 -34.17
C ASP A 152 -11.39 20.83 -34.63
N CYS A 153 -10.21 20.24 -34.46
CA CYS A 153 -9.14 20.11 -35.47
C CYS A 153 -7.84 19.62 -34.80
N GLY A 154 -7.32 18.49 -35.27
CA GLY A 154 -5.88 18.19 -35.18
C GLY A 154 -5.08 19.17 -36.08
N PRO A 155 -3.77 19.32 -35.83
CA PRO A 155 -2.86 18.46 -36.58
C PRO A 155 -1.62 18.00 -35.80
N ASP A 156 -1.00 16.94 -36.34
CA ASP A 156 0.33 16.44 -36.01
C ASP A 156 1.38 17.56 -36.05
N PHE A 157 2.09 17.74 -34.94
CA PHE A 157 3.30 18.56 -34.87
C PHE A 157 4.46 17.71 -34.31
N LYS A 158 5.38 17.29 -35.19
CA LYS A 158 6.69 16.76 -34.81
C LYS A 158 7.61 17.94 -34.49
N PHE A 159 8.12 18.01 -33.25
CA PHE A 159 9.19 18.94 -32.88
C PHE A 159 10.52 18.20 -32.71
N HIS A 160 11.53 18.64 -33.46
CA HIS A 160 12.94 18.38 -33.20
C HIS A 160 13.39 19.29 -32.05
N ILE A 161 13.92 18.72 -30.98
CA ILE A 161 14.58 19.46 -29.89
C ILE A 161 16.08 19.46 -30.16
N GLN A 162 16.62 20.61 -30.56
CA GLN A 162 18.05 20.92 -30.39
C GLN A 162 18.23 21.52 -29.01
N ALA A 163 18.92 20.80 -28.12
CA ALA A 163 19.30 21.29 -26.80
C ALA A 163 20.69 21.94 -26.88
N ASN A 164 20.73 23.27 -26.95
CA ASN A 164 21.92 24.03 -26.54
C ASN A 164 21.78 24.34 -25.05
N GLN A 165 22.61 23.70 -24.23
CA GLN A 165 22.79 24.05 -22.82
C GLN A 165 23.90 25.08 -22.69
N GLU A 166 23.54 26.36 -22.56
CA GLU A 166 24.41 27.33 -21.91
C GLU A 166 24.16 27.27 -20.40
N THR A 167 25.20 26.92 -19.65
CA THR A 167 25.22 26.94 -18.20
C THR A 167 25.45 28.38 -17.72
N SER A 168 24.37 29.09 -17.40
CA SER A 168 24.47 30.37 -16.68
C SER A 168 24.44 30.12 -15.17
N SER A 169 25.55 30.49 -14.53
CA SER A 169 25.69 30.61 -13.08
C SER A 169 24.66 31.61 -12.54
N PHE A 170 23.82 31.16 -11.61
CA PHE A 170 22.86 32.00 -10.88
C PHE A 170 23.60 33.05 -10.02
N ASN A 171 23.68 34.29 -10.51
CA ASN A 171 24.07 35.46 -9.72
C ASN A 171 22.81 36.17 -9.17
N ASN A 172 22.71 36.26 -7.84
CA ASN A 172 21.60 36.85 -7.09
C ASN A 172 21.55 38.40 -7.11
N SER A 173 21.91 39.06 -8.22
CA SER A 173 21.94 40.54 -8.29
C SER A 173 20.68 41.20 -8.88
N GLU A 174 19.71 40.45 -9.39
CA GLU A 174 18.58 41.05 -10.14
C GLU A 174 17.37 41.48 -9.30
N ILE A 175 17.25 41.04 -8.04
CA ILE A 175 16.06 41.37 -7.23
C ILE A 175 16.12 42.79 -6.63
N ASN A 176 17.31 43.39 -6.52
CA ASN A 176 17.46 44.78 -6.02
C ASN A 176 17.44 45.85 -7.13
N ALA A 177 17.44 45.47 -8.41
CA ALA A 177 17.40 46.41 -9.55
C ALA A 177 15.98 46.88 -9.91
N THR A 178 14.95 46.10 -9.55
CA THR A 178 13.55 46.38 -9.93
C THR A 178 12.90 47.48 -9.08
N SER A 179 13.40 47.74 -7.87
CA SER A 179 12.89 48.82 -7.01
C SER A 179 13.47 50.20 -7.35
N ARG A 180 14.61 50.30 -8.06
CA ARG A 180 15.19 51.58 -8.53
C ARG A 180 14.68 52.05 -9.90
N ARG A 181 14.13 51.16 -10.74
CA ARG A 181 13.60 51.52 -12.06
C ARG A 181 12.21 52.18 -12.06
N LYS A 182 11.47 52.13 -10.94
CA LYS A 182 10.13 52.76 -10.84
C LYS A 182 10.14 54.27 -10.56
N MET A 183 11.29 54.88 -10.29
CA MET A 183 11.38 56.33 -10.02
C MET A 183 11.82 57.21 -11.21
N MET A 184 12.24 56.66 -12.35
CA MET A 184 12.74 57.46 -13.50
C MET A 184 11.89 57.43 -14.77
N ARG A 185 10.68 56.87 -14.75
CA ARG A 185 9.74 56.92 -15.89
C ARG A 185 8.59 57.88 -15.59
N LYS A 186 8.88 59.18 -15.55
CA LYS A 186 7.87 60.23 -15.49
C LYS A 186 8.32 61.47 -16.25
N ARG A 187 8.45 61.35 -17.58
CA ARG A 187 8.35 62.46 -18.56
C ARG A 187 8.70 61.97 -19.97
N THR A 188 7.73 61.35 -20.63
CA THR A 188 7.60 61.42 -22.09
C THR A 188 6.13 61.21 -22.40
N GLU A 189 5.40 62.31 -22.54
CA GLU A 189 4.03 62.33 -23.07
C GLU A 189 4.14 62.09 -24.59
N GLY A 190 3.79 60.90 -25.02
CA GLY A 190 3.69 60.51 -26.42
C GLY A 190 2.59 59.46 -26.57
N ASN A 191 1.62 59.75 -27.42
CA ASN A 191 0.37 59.04 -27.72
C ASN A 191 0.30 57.53 -27.35
N PRO A 192 -0.68 57.13 -26.49
CA PRO A 192 -0.94 55.74 -26.17
C PRO A 192 -1.96 55.15 -27.16
N VAL A 193 -1.49 54.65 -28.30
CA VAL A 193 -2.36 53.87 -29.20
C VAL A 193 -1.57 52.67 -29.72
N ASN A 194 -1.96 51.47 -29.27
CA ASN A 194 -1.58 50.11 -29.72
C ASN A 194 -0.62 49.22 -28.88
N ASP A 195 -0.11 49.64 -27.71
CA ASP A 195 0.82 48.80 -26.91
C ASP A 195 0.15 47.83 -25.91
N ASP A 196 -1.18 47.89 -25.76
CA ASP A 196 -1.92 47.06 -24.79
C ASP A 196 -2.05 45.58 -25.20
N ASN A 197 -1.84 45.25 -26.48
CA ASN A 197 -1.94 43.88 -26.96
C ASN A 197 -0.65 43.08 -26.75
N GLU A 198 0.52 43.72 -26.79
CA GLU A 198 1.81 43.04 -26.59
C GLU A 198 2.05 42.72 -25.11
N SER A 199 1.61 43.59 -24.20
CA SER A 199 1.71 43.36 -22.75
C SER A 199 0.85 42.16 -22.27
N LYS A 200 -0.33 41.95 -22.85
CA LYS A 200 -1.20 40.81 -22.53
C LYS A 200 -0.64 39.48 -23.06
N SER A 201 -0.04 39.49 -24.25
CA SER A 201 0.61 38.31 -24.83
C SER A 201 1.80 37.83 -23.98
N ASN A 202 2.65 38.77 -23.54
CA ASN A 202 3.81 38.45 -22.71
C ASN A 202 3.42 37.95 -21.32
N ALA A 203 2.37 38.51 -20.71
CA ALA A 203 1.85 38.02 -19.44
C ALA A 203 1.24 36.61 -19.54
N SER A 204 0.61 36.26 -20.66
CA SER A 204 0.06 34.92 -20.90
C SER A 204 1.16 33.86 -21.05
N ARG A 205 2.21 34.17 -21.83
CA ARG A 205 3.38 33.28 -21.99
C ARG A 205 4.10 33.02 -20.67
N ALA A 206 4.34 34.06 -19.88
CA ALA A 206 4.96 33.92 -18.56
C ALA A 206 4.15 33.01 -17.61
N ARG A 207 2.81 33.15 -17.60
CA ARG A 207 1.94 32.27 -16.81
C ARG A 207 1.96 30.83 -17.29
N MET A 208 2.02 30.60 -18.60
CA MET A 208 2.08 29.27 -19.17
C MET A 208 3.43 28.58 -18.85
N ASP A 209 4.53 29.33 -18.95
CA ASP A 209 5.87 28.85 -18.60
C ASP A 209 5.97 28.50 -17.11
N ASP A 210 5.39 29.32 -16.22
CA ASP A 210 5.33 29.03 -14.78
C ASP A 210 4.45 27.82 -14.48
N ALA A 211 3.31 27.68 -15.15
CA ALA A 211 2.44 26.50 -15.03
C ALA A 211 3.13 25.22 -15.53
N MET A 212 3.90 25.31 -16.62
CA MET A 212 4.66 24.18 -17.15
C MET A 212 5.82 23.80 -16.22
N LYS A 213 6.58 24.78 -15.73
CA LYS A 213 7.67 24.57 -14.77
C LYS A 213 7.16 23.93 -13.48
N THR A 214 6.03 24.39 -12.95
CA THR A 214 5.43 23.81 -11.74
C THR A 214 4.95 22.37 -11.96
N LYS A 215 4.32 22.06 -13.11
CA LYS A 215 3.95 20.67 -13.47
C LYS A 215 5.17 19.77 -13.63
N ILE A 216 6.23 20.24 -14.29
CA ILE A 216 7.48 19.47 -14.45
C ILE A 216 8.13 19.25 -13.10
N LEU A 217 8.22 20.28 -12.26
CA LEU A 217 8.78 20.20 -10.91
C LEU A 217 8.00 19.19 -10.05
N GLN A 218 6.66 19.21 -10.14
CA GLN A 218 5.80 18.26 -9.44
C GLN A 218 6.01 16.83 -9.95
N LYS A 219 6.14 16.63 -11.26
CA LYS A 219 6.43 15.31 -11.83
C LYS A 219 7.81 14.81 -11.43
N MET A 220 8.85 15.66 -11.46
CA MET A 220 10.19 15.31 -10.98
C MET A 220 10.19 14.98 -9.48
N LEU A 221 9.42 15.73 -8.69
CA LEU A 221 9.25 15.47 -7.27
C LEU A 221 8.62 14.11 -7.04
N ASN A 222 7.51 13.81 -7.72
CA ASN A 222 6.85 12.51 -7.66
C ASN A 222 7.81 11.38 -8.08
N VAL A 223 8.52 11.52 -9.19
CA VAL A 223 9.52 10.53 -9.66
C VAL A 223 10.62 10.31 -8.61
N SER A 224 11.11 11.37 -7.98
CA SER A 224 12.13 11.26 -6.93
C SER A 224 11.61 10.52 -5.69
N GLU A 225 10.31 10.57 -5.42
CA GLU A 225 9.70 9.84 -4.30
C GLU A 225 9.49 8.36 -4.58
N TYR A 226 9.48 7.96 -5.85
CA TYR A 226 9.35 6.55 -6.23
C TYR A 226 10.64 5.77 -5.92
N GLN A 227 11.78 6.45 -5.83
CA GLN A 227 13.05 5.88 -5.39
C GLN A 227 13.18 5.96 -3.87
N ILE A 228 12.93 4.83 -3.19
CA ILE A 228 12.92 4.78 -1.72
C ILE A 228 14.32 4.45 -1.20
N ASN A 229 15.25 5.40 -1.27
CA ASN A 229 16.59 5.24 -0.72
C ASN A 229 16.69 5.85 0.68
N PHE A 230 17.38 5.17 1.60
CA PHE A 230 17.59 5.67 2.96
C PHE A 230 18.89 6.49 3.02
N SER A 231 18.78 7.77 3.34
CA SER A 231 19.91 8.67 3.55
C SER A 231 20.27 8.76 5.04
N PHE A 232 21.30 8.04 5.45
CA PHE A 232 21.78 8.06 6.84
C PHE A 232 22.22 9.46 7.29
N LYS A 233 22.83 10.26 6.38
CA LYS A 233 23.21 11.65 6.66
C LYS A 233 22.00 12.50 7.05
N GLN A 234 20.90 12.39 6.30
CA GLN A 234 19.67 13.13 6.59
C GLN A 234 19.05 12.62 7.90
N PHE A 235 19.00 11.31 8.10
CA PHE A 235 18.53 10.71 9.34
C PHE A 235 19.24 11.30 10.58
N ILE A 236 20.57 11.29 10.61
CA ILE A 236 21.35 11.84 11.73
C ILE A 236 21.11 13.34 11.91
N LYS A 237 21.11 14.11 10.81
CA LYS A 237 20.82 15.56 10.84
C LYS A 237 19.48 15.86 11.53
N TYR A 238 18.42 15.15 11.14
CA TYR A 238 17.10 15.38 11.72
C TYR A 238 16.91 14.79 13.11
N ILE A 239 17.68 13.76 13.51
CA ILE A 239 17.77 13.37 14.93
C ILE A 239 18.25 14.57 15.75
N PHE A 240 19.36 15.18 15.37
CA PHE A 240 19.93 16.29 16.13
C PHE A 240 18.99 17.49 16.21
N TYR A 241 18.32 17.84 15.10
CA TYR A 241 17.36 18.95 15.10
C TYR A 241 16.19 18.74 16.06
N HIS A 242 15.57 17.56 16.04
CA HIS A 242 14.44 17.28 16.92
C HIS A 242 14.90 17.06 18.37
N LEU A 243 16.09 16.50 18.59
CA LEU A 243 16.70 16.41 19.91
C LEU A 243 16.90 17.80 20.51
N LEU A 244 17.54 18.73 19.77
CA LEU A 244 17.71 20.11 20.22
C LEU A 244 16.35 20.76 20.51
N PHE A 245 15.37 20.60 19.62
CA PHE A 245 14.04 21.21 19.82
C PHE A 245 13.30 20.66 21.05
N PHE A 246 13.25 19.35 21.27
CA PHE A 246 12.49 18.82 22.41
C PHE A 246 13.12 19.14 23.77
N TYR A 247 14.43 19.42 23.84
CA TYR A 247 15.11 19.78 25.08
C TYR A 247 15.35 21.29 25.27
N LEU A 248 15.71 22.03 24.21
CA LEU A 248 15.96 23.49 24.25
C LEU A 248 14.76 24.33 23.78
N GLY A 249 13.80 23.74 23.10
CA GLY A 249 12.59 24.40 22.62
C GLY A 249 12.85 25.44 21.54
N ILE A 250 12.25 26.61 21.72
CA ILE A 250 12.34 27.73 20.77
C ILE A 250 13.80 28.18 20.57
N PHE A 251 14.67 28.02 21.57
CA PHE A 251 16.09 28.36 21.45
C PHE A 251 16.85 27.45 20.47
N ALA A 252 16.39 26.22 20.25
CA ALA A 252 16.96 25.33 19.24
C ALA A 252 16.90 25.92 17.84
N ASN A 253 15.89 26.77 17.57
CA ASN A 253 15.71 27.39 16.27
C ASN A 253 16.89 28.30 15.91
N LEU A 254 17.51 28.97 16.87
CA LEU A 254 18.70 29.79 16.63
C LEU A 254 19.87 28.93 16.16
N VAL A 255 20.09 27.78 16.81
CA VAL A 255 21.14 26.82 16.44
C VAL A 255 20.87 26.22 15.07
N ILE A 256 19.63 25.82 14.80
CA ILE A 256 19.24 25.24 13.51
C ILE A 256 19.40 26.27 12.38
N MET A 257 19.00 27.53 12.61
CA MET A 257 19.12 28.62 11.62
C MET A 257 20.57 28.97 11.24
N ILE A 258 21.56 28.62 12.07
CA ILE A 258 22.98 28.74 11.70
C ILE A 258 23.35 27.71 10.64
N THR A 259 22.77 26.51 10.72
CA THR A 259 23.10 25.39 9.82
C THR A 259 22.18 25.25 8.61
N ASP A 260 20.94 25.74 8.71
CA ASP A 260 19.87 25.57 7.74
C ASP A 260 19.00 26.83 7.64
N SER A 261 18.13 26.87 6.64
CA SER A 261 17.30 28.04 6.39
C SER A 261 16.16 28.22 7.41
N PRO A 262 15.65 29.45 7.62
CA PRO A 262 14.44 29.70 8.39
C PRO A 262 13.19 28.98 7.84
N GLN A 263 13.19 28.66 6.54
CA GLN A 263 12.12 27.91 5.89
C GLN A 263 12.10 26.45 6.38
N ALA A 264 13.28 25.84 6.58
CA ALA A 264 13.37 24.49 7.14
C ALA A 264 12.76 24.42 8.55
N VAL A 265 13.08 25.39 9.41
CA VAL A 265 12.52 25.51 10.77
C VAL A 265 10.99 25.68 10.73
N ASN A 266 10.48 26.50 9.80
CA ASN A 266 9.04 26.68 9.61
C ASN A 266 8.36 25.40 9.13
N ASN A 267 8.94 24.68 8.18
CA ASN A 267 8.37 23.45 7.62
C ASN A 267 8.45 22.26 8.61
N MET A 268 9.34 22.31 9.60
CA MET A 268 9.34 21.39 10.76
C MET A 268 8.29 21.75 11.83
N SER A 269 7.62 22.89 11.67
CA SER A 269 6.67 23.47 12.63
C SER A 269 7.31 23.82 13.98
N PHE A 270 8.58 24.23 13.97
CA PHE A 270 9.28 24.71 15.18
C PHE A 270 9.10 26.21 15.43
N TRP A 271 8.47 26.93 14.50
CA TRP A 271 8.33 28.39 14.55
C TRP A 271 6.88 28.85 14.41
N ILE A 272 6.54 29.94 15.10
CA ILE A 272 5.16 30.47 15.18
C ILE A 272 4.59 30.90 13.83
N THR A 273 5.45 31.23 12.85
CA THR A 273 5.01 31.61 11.50
C THR A 273 4.65 30.42 10.61
N THR A 274 4.72 29.18 11.12
CA THR A 274 4.26 28.02 10.36
C THR A 274 2.78 28.15 10.01
N ARG A 275 2.38 27.58 8.86
CA ARG A 275 0.97 27.52 8.46
C ARG A 275 0.21 26.50 9.31
N ASP A 276 0.88 25.46 9.79
CA ASP A 276 0.30 24.41 10.62
C ASP A 276 0.39 24.76 12.10
N LYS A 277 -0.50 25.67 12.52
CA LYS A 277 -0.57 26.14 13.91
C LYS A 277 -0.79 24.99 14.89
N ILE A 278 -1.59 23.99 14.51
CA ILE A 278 -1.93 22.86 15.40
C ILE A 278 -0.68 22.03 15.71
N SER A 279 0.11 21.67 14.70
CA SER A 279 1.38 20.96 14.92
C SER A 279 2.35 21.79 15.74
N PHE A 280 2.50 23.10 15.47
CA PHE A 280 3.34 23.98 16.28
C PHE A 280 2.90 24.01 17.75
N PHE A 281 1.62 24.23 18.03
CA PHE A 281 1.12 24.25 19.41
C PHE A 281 1.28 22.89 20.10
N THR A 282 1.10 21.79 19.37
CA THR A 282 1.30 20.43 19.91
C THR A 282 2.76 20.22 20.30
N GLN A 283 3.70 20.63 19.43
CA GLN A 283 5.14 20.52 19.70
C GLN A 283 5.60 21.45 20.82
N LEU A 284 5.06 22.68 20.87
CA LEU A 284 5.32 23.64 21.94
C LEU A 284 4.83 23.10 23.29
N PHE A 285 3.63 22.53 23.32
CA PHE A 285 3.08 21.89 24.52
C PHE A 285 3.97 20.73 24.97
N GLN A 286 4.35 19.84 24.05
CA GLN A 286 5.27 18.73 24.31
C GLN A 286 6.60 19.20 24.90
N TRP A 287 7.19 20.27 24.34
CA TRP A 287 8.42 20.86 24.87
C TRP A 287 8.22 21.45 26.26
N LEU A 288 7.17 22.26 26.48
CA LEU A 288 6.89 22.86 27.79
C LEU A 288 6.67 21.79 28.87
N SER A 289 5.97 20.70 28.55
CA SER A 289 5.83 19.57 29.47
C SER A 289 7.16 18.90 29.75
N ASN A 290 7.98 18.63 28.73
CA ASN A 290 9.31 18.04 28.92
C ASN A 290 10.21 18.92 29.80
N LEU A 291 10.23 20.24 29.52
CA LEU A 291 10.95 21.22 30.32
C LEU A 291 10.46 21.21 31.77
N THR A 292 9.15 21.19 32.00
CA THR A 292 8.58 21.19 33.35
C THR A 292 8.96 19.93 34.13
N ILE A 293 8.88 18.77 33.49
CA ILE A 293 9.26 17.47 34.09
C ILE A 293 10.75 17.47 34.46
N ILE A 294 11.62 17.90 33.54
CA ILE A 294 13.07 17.97 33.80
C ILE A 294 13.39 18.99 34.89
N MET A 295 12.78 20.18 34.84
CA MET A 295 13.01 21.24 35.83
C MET A 295 12.52 20.84 37.22
N ALA A 296 11.44 20.07 37.35
CA ALA A 296 10.99 19.54 38.63
C ALA A 296 12.06 18.63 39.27
N TRP A 297 12.68 17.76 38.48
CA TRP A 297 13.77 16.91 38.94
C TRP A 297 15.06 17.69 39.24
N LEU A 298 15.42 18.66 38.40
CA LEU A 298 16.56 19.55 38.66
C LEU A 298 16.36 20.37 39.92
N GLN A 299 15.16 20.88 40.16
CA GLN A 299 14.82 21.62 41.38
C GLN A 299 14.92 20.72 42.62
N LYS A 300 14.42 19.48 42.56
CA LYS A 300 14.54 18.50 43.65
C LYS A 300 16.01 18.21 44.01
N TYR A 301 16.88 18.01 43.02
CA TYR A 301 18.27 17.63 43.27
C TYR A 301 19.22 18.80 43.54
N PHE A 302 19.06 19.92 42.84
CA PHE A 302 20.00 21.05 42.90
C PHE A 302 19.47 22.26 43.68
N LYS A 303 18.18 22.27 44.06
CA LYS A 303 17.53 23.37 44.79
C LYS A 303 17.76 24.74 44.11
N LEU A 304 17.58 24.80 42.79
CA LEU A 304 17.87 25.99 41.95
C LEU A 304 17.16 27.26 42.46
N SER A 305 15.91 27.14 42.93
CA SER A 305 15.17 28.20 43.61
C SER A 305 15.09 27.93 45.11
N LYS A 306 15.53 28.87 45.95
CA LYS A 306 15.46 28.75 47.42
C LYS A 306 14.02 28.76 47.97
N ASN A 307 13.07 29.34 47.22
CA ASN A 307 11.70 29.58 47.70
C ASN A 307 10.72 28.47 47.33
N VAL A 308 11.15 27.47 46.55
CA VAL A 308 10.26 26.40 46.05
C VAL A 308 10.90 25.06 46.39
N GLU A 309 10.45 24.41 47.45
CA GLU A 309 10.85 23.05 47.77
C GLU A 309 9.94 22.08 47.02
N VAL A 310 10.50 21.28 46.10
CA VAL A 310 9.75 20.33 45.29
C VAL A 310 9.94 18.92 45.84
N ASN A 311 8.87 18.37 46.42
CA ASN A 311 8.89 17.03 47.01
C ASN A 311 8.33 15.97 46.04
N LEU A 312 9.23 15.17 45.45
CA LEU A 312 8.88 14.04 44.57
C LEU A 312 9.20 12.69 45.22
N ASN A 313 8.85 12.50 46.50
CA ASN A 313 9.21 11.29 47.25
C ASN A 313 8.49 10.04 46.75
N LEU A 314 7.29 10.21 46.18
CA LEU A 314 6.47 9.13 45.63
C LEU A 314 6.68 8.91 44.12
N ILE A 315 7.58 9.68 43.49
CA ILE A 315 7.88 9.56 42.06
C ILE A 315 9.23 8.85 41.90
N PHE A 316 9.19 7.72 41.20
CA PHE A 316 10.38 6.94 40.89
C PHE A 316 11.23 7.64 39.82
N MET A 317 12.56 7.61 39.96
CA MET A 317 13.48 8.21 38.99
C MET A 317 13.38 7.52 37.62
N GLU A 318 13.03 6.25 37.60
CA GLU A 318 12.84 5.46 36.39
C GLU A 318 11.69 5.99 35.53
N GLN A 319 10.67 6.63 36.12
CA GLN A 319 9.61 7.28 35.36
C GLN A 319 10.19 8.38 34.45
N LEU A 320 11.13 9.18 34.96
CA LEU A 320 11.84 10.18 34.15
C LEU A 320 12.63 9.52 33.01
N TYR A 321 13.30 8.40 33.25
CA TYR A 321 14.05 7.70 32.21
C TYR A 321 13.14 7.15 31.11
N PHE A 322 12.02 6.50 31.45
CA PHE A 322 11.06 6.01 30.45
C PHE A 322 10.36 7.14 29.71
N TYR A 323 10.04 8.24 30.38
CA TYR A 323 9.52 9.44 29.74
C TYR A 323 10.50 9.96 28.67
N ASN A 324 11.77 10.14 29.03
CA ASN A 324 12.80 10.57 28.07
C ASN A 324 13.00 9.56 26.95
N PHE A 325 12.96 8.26 27.24
CA PHE A 325 13.03 7.22 26.22
C PHE A 325 11.88 7.31 25.20
N VAL A 326 10.66 7.60 25.67
CA VAL A 326 9.49 7.82 24.81
C VAL A 326 9.64 9.09 23.94
N VAL A 327 10.30 10.14 24.44
CA VAL A 327 10.67 11.33 23.65
C VAL A 327 11.72 10.99 22.59
N VAL A 328 12.76 10.24 22.94
CA VAL A 328 13.82 9.79 22.00
C VAL A 328 13.24 8.88 20.91
N MET A 329 12.34 7.97 21.27
CA MET A 329 11.56 7.15 20.32
C MET A 329 10.82 8.02 19.29
N ARG A 330 10.17 9.09 19.77
CA ARG A 330 9.46 10.01 18.89
C ARG A 330 10.41 10.72 17.94
N ILE A 331 11.54 11.21 18.44
CA ILE A 331 12.60 11.83 17.63
C ILE A 331 13.09 10.87 16.55
N PHE A 332 13.34 9.61 16.92
CA PHE A 332 13.78 8.58 16.00
C PHE A 332 12.76 8.34 14.88
N ILE A 333 11.45 8.20 15.19
CA ILE A 333 10.40 8.03 14.15
C ILE A 333 10.41 9.20 13.16
N ILE A 334 10.51 10.43 13.67
CA ILE A 334 10.53 11.62 12.82
C ILE A 334 11.79 11.63 11.94
N ALA A 335 12.94 11.25 12.49
CA ALA A 335 14.18 11.17 11.74
C ALA A 335 14.16 10.08 10.66
N VAL A 336 13.60 8.89 10.95
CA VAL A 336 13.43 7.82 9.94
C VAL A 336 12.61 8.33 8.76
N ARG A 337 11.54 9.11 9.02
CA ARG A 337 10.75 9.74 7.96
C ARG A 337 11.63 10.57 7.02
N TYR A 338 12.45 11.47 7.58
CA TYR A 338 13.35 12.31 6.80
C TYR A 338 14.47 11.52 6.13
N GLY A 339 14.95 10.43 6.73
CA GLY A 339 15.92 9.54 6.11
C GLY A 339 15.41 8.88 4.82
N PHE A 340 14.09 8.73 4.67
CA PHE A 340 13.44 8.23 3.45
C PHE A 340 12.84 9.34 2.58
N THR A 341 13.14 10.61 2.83
CA THR A 341 12.70 11.71 1.98
C THR A 341 13.74 11.93 0.88
N SER A 342 13.31 12.13 -0.37
CA SER A 342 14.24 12.39 -1.47
C SER A 342 15.01 13.70 -1.23
N GLU A 343 16.27 13.75 -1.66
CA GLU A 343 17.10 14.94 -1.50
C GLU A 343 16.47 16.16 -2.17
N PHE A 344 15.89 15.98 -3.35
CA PHE A 344 15.19 17.03 -4.08
C PHE A 344 14.03 17.62 -3.27
N ARG A 345 13.16 16.77 -2.70
CA ARG A 345 12.06 17.20 -1.84
C ARG A 345 12.57 17.91 -0.58
N LEU A 346 13.67 17.44 -0.02
CA LEU A 346 14.30 18.07 1.13
C LEU A 346 14.83 19.47 0.80
N GLN A 347 15.50 19.63 -0.35
CA GLN A 347 15.95 20.93 -0.83
C GLN A 347 14.77 21.88 -1.06
N LEU A 348 13.63 21.38 -1.54
CA LEU A 348 12.41 22.17 -1.67
C LEU A 348 11.86 22.63 -0.31
N LEU A 349 11.86 21.75 0.70
CA LEU A 349 11.51 22.07 2.09
C LEU A 349 12.51 23.04 2.74
N MET A 350 13.76 23.08 2.29
CA MET A 350 14.75 24.04 2.77
C MET A 350 14.64 25.39 2.06
N ARG A 351 14.23 25.44 0.79
CA ARG A 351 14.21 26.69 0.01
C ARG A 351 12.90 27.45 0.11
N GLN A 352 11.78 26.76 0.24
CA GLN A 352 10.45 27.36 0.12
C GLN A 352 9.54 26.97 1.27
N LYS A 353 8.71 27.92 1.70
CA LYS A 353 7.64 27.67 2.67
C LYS A 353 6.55 26.84 1.99
N GLN A 354 6.38 25.60 2.42
CA GLN A 354 5.43 24.69 1.80
C GLN A 354 4.03 24.82 2.41
N GLU A 355 3.03 24.39 1.65
CA GLU A 355 1.67 24.29 2.14
C GLU A 355 1.50 23.14 3.12
N TYR A 356 0.56 23.29 4.06
CA TYR A 356 0.26 22.23 5.01
C TYR A 356 -0.14 20.94 4.29
N ALA A 357 -0.93 21.01 3.22
CA ALA A 357 -1.28 19.83 2.43
C ALA A 357 -0.04 19.10 1.89
N PHE A 358 1.00 19.83 1.47
CA PHE A 358 2.25 19.26 0.99
C PHE A 358 3.04 18.57 2.12
N ILE A 359 3.10 19.17 3.31
CA ILE A 359 3.80 18.60 4.49
C ILE A 359 2.99 17.43 5.11
N ALA A 360 1.65 17.54 5.11
CA ALA A 360 0.74 16.49 5.57
C ALA A 360 0.84 15.24 4.70
N ARG A 361 1.08 15.42 3.40
CA ARG A 361 1.50 14.35 2.47
C ARG A 361 2.86 13.73 2.78
N ASP A 362 3.60 14.16 3.81
CA ASP A 362 4.73 13.40 4.39
C ASP A 362 4.44 12.85 5.78
N LEU A 363 3.54 13.51 6.53
CA LEU A 363 3.01 13.06 7.82
C LEU A 363 2.07 11.84 7.69
N LEU A 364 1.81 11.41 6.46
CA LEU A 364 0.98 10.34 5.89
C LEU A 364 0.54 9.14 6.74
N LEU A 365 1.06 8.86 7.93
CA LEU A 365 0.57 7.74 8.73
C LEU A 365 -0.96 7.77 8.93
N PRO A 366 -1.60 8.90 9.29
CA PRO A 366 -3.05 8.95 9.37
C PRO A 366 -3.74 8.70 8.02
N THR A 367 -3.26 9.34 6.94
CA THR A 367 -3.81 9.18 5.57
C THR A 367 -3.54 7.80 4.98
N TRP A 368 -2.48 7.13 5.43
CA TRP A 368 -2.13 5.78 5.03
C TRP A 368 -3.00 4.77 5.77
N ILE A 369 -3.26 4.98 7.06
CA ILE A 369 -4.20 4.16 7.83
C ILE A 369 -5.63 4.32 7.28
N GLU A 370 -6.04 5.54 6.97
CA GLU A 370 -7.34 5.89 6.39
C GLU A 370 -7.20 6.23 4.91
N LEU A 371 -7.10 5.21 4.05
CA LEU A 371 -6.94 5.40 2.61
C LEU A 371 -8.12 6.19 2.01
N THR A 372 -7.77 7.26 1.29
CA THR A 372 -8.69 8.05 0.46
C THR A 372 -8.34 7.87 -1.01
N PRO A 373 -9.32 7.96 -1.94
CA PRO A 373 -9.08 7.87 -3.39
C PRO A 373 -7.92 8.76 -3.88
N GLN A 374 -7.90 10.01 -3.43
CA GLN A 374 -6.87 11.00 -3.79
C GLN A 374 -5.49 10.63 -3.22
N GLY A 375 -5.43 10.13 -1.99
CA GLY A 375 -4.16 9.73 -1.36
C GLY A 375 -3.52 8.51 -2.02
N MET A 376 -4.33 7.64 -2.64
CA MET A 376 -3.84 6.44 -3.32
C MET A 376 -3.29 6.72 -4.72
N GLU A 377 -3.78 7.73 -5.44
CA GLU A 377 -3.35 8.00 -6.83
C GLU A 377 -1.84 8.19 -6.94
N THR A 378 -1.24 8.96 -6.04
CA THR A 378 0.22 9.13 -6.00
C THR A 378 0.96 7.82 -5.73
N GLU A 379 0.40 6.93 -4.89
CA GLU A 379 0.99 5.61 -4.63
C GLU A 379 0.79 4.66 -5.82
N LEU A 380 -0.34 4.72 -6.51
CA LEU A 380 -0.61 3.92 -7.71
C LEU A 380 0.36 4.29 -8.83
N GLU A 381 0.54 5.58 -9.11
CA GLU A 381 1.56 6.07 -10.06
C GLU A 381 2.96 5.58 -9.66
N ALA A 382 3.29 5.64 -8.37
CA ALA A 382 4.58 5.18 -7.85
C ALA A 382 4.79 3.68 -8.09
N VAL A 383 3.75 2.88 -7.87
CA VAL A 383 3.77 1.43 -8.06
C VAL A 383 3.94 1.07 -9.53
N LEU A 384 3.19 1.72 -10.43
CA LEU A 384 3.30 1.51 -11.87
C LEU A 384 4.69 1.88 -12.39
N TRP A 385 5.24 3.00 -11.90
CA TRP A 385 6.59 3.44 -12.27
C TRP A 385 7.67 2.46 -11.78
N ARG A 386 7.59 2.00 -10.51
CA ARG A 386 8.54 1.01 -9.95
C ARG A 386 8.51 -0.31 -10.71
N ASN A 387 7.35 -0.72 -11.20
CA ASN A 387 7.16 -1.95 -11.97
C ASN A 387 7.34 -1.76 -13.50
N GLN A 388 7.64 -0.53 -13.95
CA GLN A 388 7.80 -0.19 -15.37
C GLN A 388 6.60 -0.58 -16.23
N ILE A 389 5.39 -0.39 -15.68
CA ILE A 389 4.14 -0.73 -16.36
C ILE A 389 3.64 0.47 -17.16
N ASP A 390 3.40 0.24 -18.43
CA ASP A 390 2.75 1.19 -19.33
C ASP A 390 1.22 1.19 -19.09
N GLU A 391 0.68 2.28 -18.55
CA GLU A 391 -0.75 2.46 -18.28
C GLU A 391 -1.63 2.16 -19.50
N SER A 392 -1.16 2.46 -20.71
CA SER A 392 -1.96 2.26 -21.93
C SER A 392 -2.20 0.77 -22.23
N LYS A 393 -1.25 -0.09 -21.83
CA LYS A 393 -1.28 -1.54 -22.01
C LYS A 393 -1.79 -2.27 -20.78
N PHE A 394 -1.90 -1.60 -19.64
CA PHE A 394 -2.32 -2.17 -18.37
C PHE A 394 -3.85 -2.34 -18.32
N LYS A 395 -4.37 -3.20 -19.21
CA LYS A 395 -5.81 -3.43 -19.40
C LYS A 395 -6.15 -4.91 -19.35
N LEU A 396 -7.22 -5.27 -18.65
CA LEU A 396 -7.67 -6.65 -18.46
C LEU A 396 -9.15 -6.82 -18.82
N GLY A 397 -9.51 -8.01 -19.29
CA GLY A 397 -10.91 -8.41 -19.53
C GLY A 397 -11.44 -9.33 -18.43
N PHE A 398 -12.76 -9.41 -18.30
CA PHE A 398 -13.45 -10.31 -17.36
C PHE A 398 -14.34 -11.29 -18.12
N ILE A 399 -14.50 -12.50 -17.57
CA ILE A 399 -15.44 -13.50 -18.12
C ILE A 399 -16.88 -13.12 -17.79
N GLU A 400 -17.05 -12.46 -16.65
CA GLU A 400 -18.34 -12.16 -16.04
C GLU A 400 -18.81 -10.74 -16.38
N LYS A 401 -20.13 -10.54 -16.47
CA LYS A 401 -20.72 -9.21 -16.61
C LYS A 401 -20.57 -8.47 -15.29
N LEU A 402 -19.83 -7.36 -15.29
CA LEU A 402 -19.66 -6.54 -14.10
C LEU A 402 -20.98 -5.87 -13.70
N ASN A 403 -21.19 -5.70 -12.41
CA ASN A 403 -22.25 -4.83 -11.88
C ASN A 403 -22.07 -3.41 -12.43
N ASP A 404 -23.15 -2.76 -12.89
CA ASP A 404 -23.15 -1.41 -13.45
C ASP A 404 -22.33 -0.39 -12.63
N LYS A 405 -22.36 -0.47 -11.30
CA LYS A 405 -21.56 0.40 -10.43
C LYS A 405 -20.06 0.13 -10.55
N LEU A 406 -19.67 -1.15 -10.56
CA LEU A 406 -18.27 -1.54 -10.72
C LEU A 406 -17.78 -1.25 -12.15
N ASP A 407 -18.65 -1.46 -13.15
CA ASP A 407 -18.38 -1.11 -14.53
C ASP A 407 -18.04 0.38 -14.69
N GLN A 408 -18.86 1.25 -14.10
CA GLN A 408 -18.63 2.71 -14.10
C GLN A 408 -17.32 3.08 -13.40
N LYS A 409 -17.02 2.46 -12.25
CA LYS A 409 -15.78 2.67 -11.50
C LYS A 409 -14.53 2.29 -12.28
N LEU A 410 -14.59 1.18 -13.01
CA LEU A 410 -13.45 0.68 -13.82
C LEU A 410 -13.36 1.33 -15.20
N SER A 411 -14.39 2.06 -15.63
CA SER A 411 -14.43 2.75 -16.93
C SER A 411 -14.10 4.24 -16.83
N SER A 412 -14.29 4.88 -15.67
CA SER A 412 -14.09 6.32 -15.47
C SER A 412 -13.00 6.60 -14.44
N LYS A 413 -11.92 7.28 -14.88
CA LYS A 413 -10.84 7.73 -13.98
C LYS A 413 -11.34 8.72 -12.92
N ASP A 414 -12.30 9.57 -13.30
CA ASP A 414 -12.82 10.66 -12.46
C ASP A 414 -14.04 10.25 -11.64
N TYR A 415 -14.36 8.94 -11.57
CA TYR A 415 -15.53 8.43 -10.86
C TYR A 415 -15.58 8.93 -9.40
N TYR A 416 -14.46 8.89 -8.70
CA TYR A 416 -14.34 9.29 -7.30
C TYR A 416 -14.22 10.80 -7.08
N GLU A 417 -13.89 11.56 -8.13
CA GLU A 417 -13.95 13.02 -8.07
C GLU A 417 -15.39 13.50 -8.25
N SER A 418 -16.12 12.84 -9.15
CA SER A 418 -17.52 13.11 -9.46
C SER A 418 -18.47 12.65 -8.34
N ASN A 419 -18.15 11.54 -7.69
CA ASN A 419 -18.96 10.95 -6.63
C ASN A 419 -18.24 11.05 -5.28
N LYS A 420 -18.86 11.74 -4.32
CA LYS A 420 -18.29 11.91 -2.98
C LYS A 420 -18.09 10.55 -2.30
N PHE A 421 -16.85 10.11 -2.22
CA PHE A 421 -16.49 8.84 -1.59
C PHE A 421 -16.71 8.85 -0.06
N SER A 422 -17.25 7.76 0.48
CA SER A 422 -17.37 7.50 1.90
C SER A 422 -16.98 6.06 2.22
N MET A 423 -15.96 5.87 3.07
CA MET A 423 -15.49 4.53 3.48
C MET A 423 -16.60 3.74 4.20
N LYS A 424 -17.43 4.41 5.00
CA LYS A 424 -18.57 3.78 5.70
C LYS A 424 -19.62 3.25 4.72
N GLU A 425 -19.87 3.98 3.64
CA GLU A 425 -20.83 3.56 2.60
C GLU A 425 -20.29 2.35 1.83
N LEU A 426 -18.99 2.35 1.52
CA LEU A 426 -18.32 1.20 0.91
C LEU A 426 -18.41 -0.04 1.82
N GLN A 427 -18.10 0.09 3.10
CA GLN A 427 -18.23 -0.99 4.09
C GLN A 427 -19.67 -1.51 4.18
N SER A 428 -20.66 -0.63 4.22
CA SER A 428 -22.08 -1.03 4.23
C SER A 428 -22.48 -1.77 2.97
N THR A 429 -21.97 -1.34 1.81
CA THR A 429 -22.24 -1.99 0.52
C THR A 429 -21.64 -3.39 0.47
N LEU A 430 -20.38 -3.54 0.89
CA LEU A 430 -19.68 -4.83 0.95
C LEU A 430 -20.36 -5.80 1.91
N ASN A 431 -20.70 -5.34 3.12
CA ASN A 431 -21.46 -6.14 4.09
C ASN A 431 -22.84 -6.57 3.56
N GLY A 432 -23.49 -5.72 2.77
CA GLY A 432 -24.74 -6.05 2.09
C GLY A 432 -24.55 -7.20 1.09
N LEU A 433 -23.53 -7.09 0.23
CA LEU A 433 -23.17 -8.13 -0.74
C LEU A 433 -22.82 -9.45 -0.04
N GLU A 434 -22.01 -9.43 1.01
CA GLU A 434 -21.69 -10.63 1.78
C GLU A 434 -22.93 -11.32 2.36
N LYS A 435 -23.89 -10.55 2.88
CA LYS A 435 -25.15 -11.11 3.41
C LYS A 435 -25.96 -11.77 2.30
N THR A 436 -26.02 -11.15 1.12
CA THR A 436 -26.69 -11.74 -0.05
C THR A 436 -26.04 -13.06 -0.47
N ILE A 437 -24.70 -13.12 -0.47
CA ILE A 437 -23.94 -14.34 -0.78
C ILE A 437 -24.19 -15.42 0.29
N LYS A 438 -24.10 -15.08 1.58
CA LYS A 438 -24.39 -16.00 2.69
C LYS A 438 -25.79 -16.59 2.60
N PHE A 439 -26.80 -15.76 2.34
CA PHE A 439 -28.18 -16.21 2.20
C PHE A 439 -28.35 -17.16 1.01
N ARG A 440 -27.68 -16.86 -0.11
CA ARG A 440 -27.67 -17.72 -1.30
C ARG A 440 -27.02 -19.07 -0.99
N ASP A 441 -25.85 -19.08 -0.36
CA ASP A 441 -25.14 -20.30 0.02
C ASP A 441 -25.98 -21.16 0.97
N GLN A 442 -26.68 -20.54 1.92
CA GLN A 442 -27.62 -21.22 2.79
C GLN A 442 -28.80 -21.83 2.03
N LYS A 443 -29.38 -21.08 1.07
CA LYS A 443 -30.47 -21.58 0.22
C LYS A 443 -30.05 -22.76 -0.65
N ILE A 444 -28.82 -22.73 -1.19
CA ILE A 444 -28.24 -23.83 -1.96
C ILE A 444 -28.04 -25.06 -1.07
N ARG A 445 -27.59 -24.88 0.19
CA ARG A 445 -27.41 -25.98 1.15
C ARG A 445 -28.73 -26.53 1.69
N SER A 446 -29.75 -25.70 1.87
CA SER A 446 -31.04 -26.10 2.43
C SER A 446 -31.93 -26.80 1.41
N ASN A 447 -31.77 -26.47 0.13
CA ASN A 447 -32.48 -27.14 -0.94
C ASN A 447 -31.69 -28.40 -1.34
N GLU A 448 -31.96 -29.55 -0.71
CA GLU A 448 -31.56 -30.89 -1.20
C GLU A 448 -32.14 -31.24 -2.60
N ILE A 449 -32.88 -30.31 -3.19
CA ILE A 449 -33.66 -30.48 -4.40
C ILE A 449 -32.75 -30.36 -5.64
N ILE A 450 -32.28 -31.54 -6.02
CA ILE A 450 -31.95 -32.05 -7.36
C ILE A 450 -30.79 -31.36 -8.09
N LEU A 451 -29.67 -32.09 -8.11
CA LEU A 451 -28.46 -31.96 -8.92
C LEU A 451 -28.66 -31.72 -10.44
N THR A 452 -29.88 -31.72 -10.97
CA THR A 452 -30.12 -31.63 -12.40
C THR A 452 -30.41 -30.20 -12.82
N GLU A 453 -29.33 -29.57 -13.28
CA GLU A 453 -29.25 -28.71 -14.48
C GLU A 453 -28.93 -27.24 -14.33
N GLU A 454 -29.20 -26.56 -13.20
CA GLU A 454 -28.98 -25.10 -13.13
C GLU A 454 -28.32 -24.61 -11.84
N MET A 455 -27.32 -25.33 -11.32
CA MET A 455 -26.31 -24.68 -10.46
C MET A 455 -25.45 -23.73 -11.32
N GLU A 456 -26.04 -22.62 -11.76
CA GLU A 456 -25.30 -21.45 -12.20
C GLU A 456 -24.56 -20.88 -10.97
N MET A 457 -23.39 -21.46 -10.69
CA MET A 457 -22.45 -21.06 -9.64
C MET A 457 -21.90 -19.63 -9.79
N PHE A 458 -22.40 -18.86 -10.76
CA PHE A 458 -21.86 -17.56 -11.17
C PHE A 458 -22.78 -16.37 -10.86
N GLU A 459 -23.96 -16.57 -10.29
CA GLU A 459 -25.05 -15.58 -10.30
C GLU A 459 -24.89 -14.27 -9.48
N ILE A 460 -23.78 -14.01 -8.78
CA ILE A 460 -23.53 -12.60 -8.39
C ILE A 460 -23.30 -11.78 -9.67
N HIS A 461 -22.59 -12.38 -10.63
CA HIS A 461 -22.29 -11.83 -11.93
C HIS A 461 -22.86 -12.78 -13.00
N LYS A 462 -24.16 -12.67 -13.26
CA LYS A 462 -24.83 -13.51 -14.26
C LYS A 462 -24.06 -13.48 -15.58
N VAL A 463 -23.62 -14.66 -16.03
CA VAL A 463 -23.12 -14.84 -17.39
C VAL A 463 -24.34 -14.93 -18.29
N GLU A 464 -24.90 -13.78 -18.67
CA GLU A 464 -25.98 -13.71 -19.65
C GLU A 464 -25.48 -14.27 -20.99
N ASP A 465 -26.06 -15.40 -21.43
CA ASP A 465 -25.63 -16.13 -22.63
C ASP A 465 -25.69 -15.25 -23.91
N ALA A 466 -26.53 -14.20 -23.93
CA ALA A 466 -26.71 -13.33 -25.08
C ALA A 466 -25.63 -12.24 -25.28
N ASN A 467 -24.76 -11.98 -24.28
CA ASN A 467 -23.83 -10.84 -24.31
C ASN A 467 -22.36 -11.20 -24.08
N ILE A 468 -22.01 -12.49 -24.12
CA ILE A 468 -20.64 -12.90 -23.81
C ILE A 468 -19.64 -12.31 -24.82
N SER A 469 -19.97 -12.23 -26.12
CA SER A 469 -19.06 -11.63 -27.12
C SER A 469 -18.66 -10.19 -26.78
N TYR A 470 -19.61 -9.38 -26.30
CA TYR A 470 -19.35 -7.98 -25.93
C TYR A 470 -18.39 -7.86 -24.73
N ASN A 471 -18.55 -8.74 -23.74
CA ASN A 471 -17.70 -8.70 -22.53
C ASN A 471 -16.25 -9.09 -22.80
N PHE A 472 -15.99 -9.93 -23.82
CA PHE A 472 -14.64 -10.35 -24.19
C PHE A 472 -13.83 -9.23 -24.85
N GLU A 473 -14.50 -8.30 -25.54
CA GLU A 473 -13.85 -7.16 -26.19
C GLU A 473 -13.62 -6.00 -25.23
N LYS A 474 -14.48 -5.83 -24.23
CA LYS A 474 -14.38 -4.75 -23.26
C LYS A 474 -13.22 -4.98 -22.29
N LYS A 475 -12.17 -4.16 -22.43
CA LYS A 475 -11.01 -4.14 -21.52
C LYS A 475 -11.10 -2.97 -20.54
N TYR A 476 -10.78 -3.23 -19.28
CA TYR A 476 -10.79 -2.26 -18.20
C TYR A 476 -9.36 -1.88 -17.79
N ASP A 477 -9.18 -0.66 -17.31
CA ASP A 477 -7.91 -0.19 -16.79
C ASP A 477 -7.59 -0.90 -15.46
N ALA A 478 -6.51 -1.67 -15.45
CA ALA A 478 -6.10 -2.44 -14.29
C ALA A 478 -5.58 -1.54 -13.15
N SER A 479 -5.22 -0.28 -13.42
CA SER A 479 -4.87 0.69 -12.37
C SER A 479 -6.10 1.10 -11.55
N LEU A 480 -7.26 1.22 -12.20
CA LEU A 480 -8.55 1.46 -11.53
C LEU A 480 -8.98 0.23 -10.72
N LEU A 481 -8.74 -0.98 -11.25
CA LEU A 481 -8.95 -2.20 -10.46
C LEU A 481 -8.04 -2.24 -9.23
N LEU A 482 -6.76 -1.88 -9.35
CA LEU A 482 -5.84 -1.81 -8.21
C LEU A 482 -6.33 -0.80 -7.15
N LYS A 483 -6.89 0.34 -7.58
CA LYS A 483 -7.53 1.32 -6.70
C LYS A 483 -8.72 0.73 -5.93
N GLU A 484 -9.60 -0.02 -6.62
CA GLU A 484 -10.74 -0.71 -5.98
C GLU A 484 -10.27 -1.79 -4.99
N ILE A 485 -9.22 -2.55 -5.35
CA ILE A 485 -8.61 -3.58 -4.48
C ILE A 485 -8.05 -2.94 -3.20
N ALA A 486 -7.36 -1.81 -3.32
CA ALA A 486 -6.85 -1.06 -2.18
C ALA A 486 -8.00 -0.56 -1.28
N LEU A 487 -9.07 0.00 -1.85
CA LEU A 487 -10.25 0.43 -1.08
C LEU A 487 -10.98 -0.73 -0.41
N PHE A 488 -11.13 -1.85 -1.12
CA PHE A 488 -11.69 -3.08 -0.58
C PHE A 488 -10.89 -3.56 0.63
N SER A 489 -9.56 -3.56 0.53
CA SER A 489 -8.69 -3.98 1.63
C SER A 489 -8.78 -3.06 2.84
N SER A 490 -8.90 -1.74 2.64
CA SER A 490 -9.12 -0.78 3.73
C SER A 490 -10.51 -0.90 4.37
N ALA A 491 -11.54 -1.27 3.60
CA ALA A 491 -12.88 -1.47 4.14
C ALA A 491 -12.95 -2.65 5.13
N HIS A 492 -12.14 -3.70 4.92
CA HIS A 492 -12.06 -4.89 5.77
C HIS A 492 -10.99 -4.80 6.87
N GLN A 493 -10.21 -3.72 6.90
CA GLN A 493 -9.14 -3.53 7.87
C GLN A 493 -9.70 -3.38 9.30
N THR A 494 -8.98 -3.93 10.27
CA THR A 494 -9.35 -3.74 11.69
C THR A 494 -9.09 -2.31 12.15
N SER A 495 -9.97 -1.81 13.02
CA SER A 495 -9.83 -0.48 13.60
C SER A 495 -8.72 -0.48 14.66
N LEU A 496 -7.70 0.36 14.47
CA LEU A 496 -6.62 0.55 15.45
C LEU A 496 -7.06 1.27 16.73
N LYS A 497 -8.24 1.88 16.76
CA LYS A 497 -8.65 2.76 17.86
C LYS A 497 -8.67 2.04 19.21
N VAL A 498 -9.22 0.81 19.25
CA VAL A 498 -9.28 0.01 20.49
C VAL A 498 -7.88 -0.36 20.96
N PHE A 499 -7.03 -0.83 20.04
CA PHE A 499 -5.63 -1.14 20.33
C PHE A 499 -4.89 0.07 20.91
N LEU A 500 -5.00 1.24 20.28
CA LEU A 500 -4.32 2.46 20.73
C LEU A 500 -4.77 2.92 22.11
N ILE A 501 -6.08 2.83 22.39
CA ILE A 501 -6.65 3.16 23.71
C ILE A 501 -6.09 2.18 24.75
N VAL A 502 -6.22 0.87 24.54
CA VAL A 502 -5.76 -0.15 25.51
C VAL A 502 -4.25 -0.07 25.72
N ALA A 503 -3.46 0.10 24.66
CA ALA A 503 -2.00 0.22 24.73
C ALA A 503 -1.55 1.49 25.47
N THR A 504 -2.21 2.62 25.22
CA THR A 504 -1.82 3.89 25.85
C THR A 504 -2.26 3.92 27.31
N PHE A 505 -3.53 3.61 27.60
CA PHE A 505 -4.04 3.59 28.98
C PHE A 505 -3.37 2.50 29.83
N GLY A 506 -3.09 1.34 29.24
CA GLY A 506 -2.37 0.27 29.93
C GLY A 506 -0.98 0.69 30.38
N LYS A 507 -0.23 1.43 29.56
CA LYS A 507 1.08 1.97 29.95
C LYS A 507 0.99 3.09 30.98
N LEU A 508 0.06 4.03 30.79
CA LEU A 508 -0.12 5.17 31.69
C LEU A 508 -0.59 4.76 33.10
N SER A 509 -1.26 3.61 33.24
CA SER A 509 -1.73 3.12 34.55
C SER A 509 -0.64 2.45 35.39
N LEU A 510 0.44 1.93 34.78
CA LEU A 510 1.53 1.22 35.47
C LEU A 510 2.10 1.99 36.67
N PRO A 511 2.50 3.27 36.57
CA PRO A 511 3.07 3.98 37.71
C PRO A 511 2.06 4.19 38.85
N PHE A 512 0.75 4.23 38.58
CA PHE A 512 -0.27 4.30 39.62
C PHE A 512 -0.45 2.95 40.33
N ILE A 513 -0.52 1.86 39.57
CA ILE A 513 -0.64 0.50 40.10
C ILE A 513 0.57 0.17 41.00
N ILE A 514 1.78 0.47 40.53
CA ILE A 514 3.02 0.18 41.26
C ILE A 514 3.12 1.02 42.53
N ARG A 515 2.76 2.32 42.49
CA ARG A 515 2.73 3.15 43.70
C ARG A 515 1.74 2.62 44.74
N GLY A 516 0.53 2.27 44.32
CA GLY A 516 -0.46 1.65 45.20
C GLY A 516 0.04 0.35 45.82
N ALA A 517 0.72 -0.49 45.04
CA ALA A 517 1.27 -1.77 45.50
C ALA A 517 2.48 -1.61 46.45
N MET A 518 3.38 -0.66 46.19
CA MET A 518 4.63 -0.51 46.95
C MET A 518 4.52 0.41 48.16
N HIS A 519 3.73 1.49 48.06
CA HIS A 519 3.63 2.51 49.11
C HIS A 519 2.29 2.47 49.86
N GLY A 520 1.30 1.72 49.39
CA GLY A 520 -0.03 1.65 50.01
C GLY A 520 -0.81 2.97 49.99
N GLN A 521 -0.32 3.99 49.26
CA GLN A 521 -0.89 5.33 49.20
C GLN A 521 -1.12 5.73 47.75
N PHE A 522 -2.35 6.15 47.44
CA PHE A 522 -2.73 6.73 46.16
C PHE A 522 -2.75 8.26 46.18
N LEU A 523 -2.92 8.84 47.37
CA LEU A 523 -2.90 10.30 47.55
C LEU A 523 -1.46 10.78 47.40
N LEU A 524 -1.28 11.74 46.50
CA LEU A 524 0.01 12.36 46.20
C LEU A 524 0.05 13.74 46.84
N ASP A 525 1.22 14.13 47.34
CA ASP A 525 1.49 15.53 47.67
C ASP A 525 1.24 16.41 46.44
N TRP A 526 0.88 17.67 46.65
CA TRP A 526 0.50 18.59 45.58
C TRP A 526 1.54 18.67 44.45
N ASP A 527 2.84 18.71 44.79
CA ASP A 527 3.93 18.72 43.82
C ASP A 527 3.97 17.44 42.98
N SER A 528 3.85 16.28 43.65
CA SER A 528 3.83 14.96 43.00
C SER A 528 2.58 14.77 42.15
N ALA A 529 1.43 15.34 42.55
CA ALA A 529 0.19 15.33 41.79
C ALA A 529 0.31 16.17 40.51
N ILE A 530 0.85 17.39 40.60
CA ILE A 530 1.12 18.24 39.42
C ILE A 530 2.11 17.55 38.48
N TYR A 531 3.22 17.04 39.01
CA TYR A 531 4.21 16.30 38.21
C TYR A 531 3.55 15.14 37.47
N THR A 532 2.80 14.29 38.19
CA THR A 532 2.13 13.12 37.62
C THR A 532 1.11 13.54 36.55
N ALA A 533 0.36 14.62 36.77
CA ALA A 533 -0.63 15.11 35.79
C ALA A 533 0.03 15.57 34.49
N ILE A 534 1.09 16.37 34.59
CA ILE A 534 1.84 16.87 33.43
C ILE A 534 2.53 15.71 32.70
N GLU A 535 3.18 14.80 33.44
CA GLU A 535 3.83 13.61 32.89
C GLU A 535 2.82 12.71 32.18
N THR A 536 1.67 12.42 32.80
CA THR A 536 0.63 11.55 32.22
C THR A 536 0.10 12.16 30.92
N LEU A 537 -0.19 13.47 30.94
CA LEU A 537 -0.69 14.18 29.77
C LEU A 537 0.36 14.18 28.65
N ALA A 538 1.60 14.54 28.94
CA ALA A 538 2.68 14.56 27.94
C ALA A 538 3.00 13.16 27.39
N SER A 539 3.10 12.17 28.28
CA SER A 539 3.31 10.77 27.93
C SER A 539 2.19 10.25 27.05
N SER A 540 0.92 10.62 27.31
CA SER A 540 -0.21 10.20 26.48
C SER A 540 -0.05 10.63 25.03
N PHE A 541 0.41 11.88 24.78
CA PHE A 541 0.64 12.37 23.41
C PHE A 541 1.78 11.64 22.71
N PHE A 542 2.92 11.45 23.39
CA PHE A 542 4.06 10.76 22.78
C PHE A 542 3.78 9.27 22.56
N LEU A 543 3.19 8.59 23.55
CA LEU A 543 2.83 7.17 23.45
C LEU A 543 1.81 6.94 22.34
N LEU A 544 0.77 7.77 22.25
CA LEU A 544 -0.21 7.66 21.17
C LEU A 544 0.46 7.78 19.80
N GLN A 545 1.36 8.76 19.61
CA GLN A 545 2.08 8.94 18.35
C GLN A 545 3.02 7.76 18.02
N ASN A 546 3.71 7.21 19.02
CA ASN A 546 4.61 6.07 18.85
C ASN A 546 3.82 4.77 18.56
N TYR A 547 2.71 4.53 19.25
CA TYR A 547 1.87 3.36 19.04
C TYR A 547 1.02 3.44 17.76
N ILE A 548 0.65 4.63 17.29
CA ILE A 548 0.06 4.82 15.95
C ILE A 548 1.04 4.29 14.89
N PHE A 549 2.34 4.56 15.04
CA PHE A 549 3.35 4.08 14.10
C PHE A 549 3.47 2.55 14.12
N LEU A 550 3.50 1.95 15.32
CA LEU A 550 3.52 0.49 15.47
C LEU A 550 2.24 -0.16 14.88
N GLY A 551 1.07 0.40 15.19
CA GLY A 551 -0.21 -0.06 14.67
C GLY A 551 -0.34 0.09 13.15
N ALA A 552 0.26 1.14 12.57
CA ALA A 552 0.31 1.29 11.12
C ALA A 552 1.06 0.13 10.44
N GLY A 553 2.08 -0.44 11.09
CA GLY A 553 2.76 -1.65 10.63
C GLY A 553 1.84 -2.86 10.54
N HIS A 554 1.04 -3.11 11.58
CA HIS A 554 0.04 -4.16 11.57
C HIS A 554 -0.99 -3.97 10.44
N VAL A 555 -1.50 -2.75 10.32
CA VAL A 555 -2.47 -2.36 9.30
C VAL A 555 -1.93 -2.57 7.87
N ASP A 556 -0.67 -2.20 7.62
CA ASP A 556 -0.06 -2.35 6.30
C ASP A 556 0.02 -3.83 5.87
N PHE A 557 0.43 -4.71 6.78
CA PHE A 557 0.51 -6.15 6.54
C PHE A 557 -0.87 -6.77 6.34
N GLN A 558 -1.86 -6.41 7.18
CA GLN A 558 -3.24 -6.85 7.03
C GLN A 558 -3.82 -6.44 5.67
N ARG A 559 -3.57 -5.20 5.25
CA ARG A 559 -4.03 -4.67 3.96
C ARG A 559 -3.45 -5.42 2.80
N ARG A 560 -2.13 -5.60 2.77
CA ARG A 560 -1.43 -6.38 1.72
C ARG A 560 -1.98 -7.79 1.62
N PHE A 561 -2.21 -8.45 2.76
CA PHE A 561 -2.83 -9.77 2.80
C PHE A 561 -4.19 -9.77 2.10
N TYR A 562 -5.07 -8.82 2.44
CA TYR A 562 -6.38 -8.72 1.81
C TYR A 562 -6.32 -8.38 0.31
N MET A 563 -5.42 -7.49 -0.11
CA MET A 563 -5.23 -7.19 -1.53
C MET A 563 -4.74 -8.41 -2.31
N ILE A 564 -3.76 -9.15 -1.76
CA ILE A 564 -3.21 -10.35 -2.40
C ILE A 564 -4.26 -11.46 -2.49
N LYS A 565 -5.05 -11.72 -1.44
CA LYS A 565 -6.17 -12.68 -1.50
C LYS A 565 -7.24 -12.26 -2.51
N TYR A 566 -7.54 -10.95 -2.64
CA TYR A 566 -8.46 -10.46 -3.66
C TYR A 566 -7.92 -10.68 -5.08
N ILE A 567 -6.62 -10.47 -5.32
CA ILE A 567 -6.02 -10.77 -6.63
C ILE A 567 -6.04 -12.27 -6.92
N SER A 568 -5.78 -13.08 -5.90
CA SER A 568 -5.83 -14.55 -6.00
C SER A 568 -7.23 -15.01 -6.38
N SER A 569 -8.27 -14.36 -5.85
CA SER A 569 -9.64 -14.68 -6.22
C SER A 569 -9.98 -14.32 -7.67
N LEU A 570 -9.31 -13.35 -8.30
CA LEU A 570 -9.55 -12.99 -9.71
C LEU A 570 -9.31 -14.15 -10.69
N ILE A 571 -8.35 -15.06 -10.40
CA ILE A 571 -8.07 -16.22 -11.26
C ILE A 571 -8.88 -17.46 -10.90
N ASN A 572 -9.57 -17.48 -9.77
CA ASN A 572 -10.35 -18.65 -9.34
C ASN A 572 -11.78 -18.57 -9.88
N PRO A 573 -12.16 -19.37 -10.90
CA PRO A 573 -13.52 -19.37 -11.42
C PRO A 573 -14.52 -20.06 -10.47
N THR A 574 -14.05 -20.88 -9.53
CA THR A 574 -14.90 -21.48 -8.48
C THR A 574 -14.78 -20.74 -7.17
N LYS A 575 -15.57 -19.68 -7.05
CA LYS A 575 -15.62 -18.83 -5.87
C LYS A 575 -16.11 -19.54 -4.59
N GLN A 576 -16.76 -20.69 -4.69
CA GLN A 576 -17.28 -21.46 -3.53
C GLN A 576 -16.21 -21.87 -2.52
N SER A 577 -14.97 -22.07 -2.99
CA SER A 577 -13.83 -22.42 -2.14
C SER A 577 -13.25 -21.23 -1.37
N LEU A 578 -13.63 -20.01 -1.76
CA LEU A 578 -13.10 -18.78 -1.19
C LEU A 578 -13.95 -18.29 -0.03
N GLU A 579 -13.32 -17.51 0.85
CA GLU A 579 -14.06 -16.76 1.86
C GLU A 579 -15.05 -15.80 1.19
N ILE A 580 -16.22 -15.66 1.81
CA ILE A 580 -17.38 -14.95 1.24
C ILE A 580 -17.04 -13.53 0.76
N MET A 581 -16.17 -12.81 1.49
CA MET A 581 -15.76 -11.45 1.10
C MET A 581 -15.03 -11.40 -0.25
N TYR A 582 -14.32 -12.46 -0.64
CA TYR A 582 -13.59 -12.53 -1.91
C TYR A 582 -14.44 -13.07 -3.07
N GLN A 583 -15.58 -13.69 -2.78
CA GLN A 583 -16.50 -14.18 -3.81
C GLN A 583 -17.13 -13.03 -4.62
N ILE A 584 -17.07 -11.80 -4.11
CA ILE A 584 -17.54 -10.58 -4.79
C ILE A 584 -16.63 -10.25 -6.00
N SER A 585 -15.36 -10.67 -5.97
CA SER A 585 -14.39 -10.35 -7.01
C SER A 585 -14.77 -10.97 -8.36
N PRO A 586 -14.74 -10.21 -9.46
CA PRO A 586 -15.01 -10.75 -10.79
C PRO A 586 -13.88 -11.71 -11.22
N THR A 587 -14.20 -12.66 -12.09
CA THR A 587 -13.18 -13.57 -12.67
C THR A 587 -12.58 -12.97 -13.95
N ILE A 588 -11.26 -12.86 -14.03
CA ILE A 588 -10.57 -12.36 -15.24
C ILE A 588 -10.74 -13.32 -16.41
N ASN A 589 -10.54 -12.84 -17.63
CA ASN A 589 -10.53 -13.67 -18.81
C ASN A 589 -9.33 -14.64 -18.83
N LEU A 590 -9.57 -15.86 -18.35
CA LEU A 590 -8.58 -16.94 -18.27
C LEU A 590 -8.16 -17.51 -19.65
N VAL A 591 -8.85 -17.14 -20.73
CA VAL A 591 -8.54 -17.60 -22.10
C VAL A 591 -7.85 -16.49 -22.92
N ASP A 592 -7.68 -15.31 -22.33
CA ASP A 592 -6.87 -14.24 -22.91
C ASP A 592 -5.48 -14.21 -22.26
N ARG A 593 -4.47 -14.48 -23.09
CA ARG A 593 -3.05 -14.40 -22.72
C ARG A 593 -2.70 -13.05 -22.08
N ALA A 594 -3.22 -11.95 -22.65
CA ALA A 594 -2.92 -10.62 -22.13
C ALA A 594 -3.50 -10.42 -20.73
N SER A 595 -4.76 -10.81 -20.50
CA SER A 595 -5.42 -10.70 -19.20
C SER A 595 -4.70 -11.48 -18.09
N LEU A 596 -4.18 -12.69 -18.37
CA LEU A 596 -3.36 -13.45 -17.42
C LEU A 596 -2.03 -12.76 -17.12
N HIS A 597 -1.37 -12.22 -18.14
CA HIS A 597 -0.13 -11.46 -17.96
C HIS A 597 -0.35 -10.22 -17.09
N ILE A 598 -1.41 -9.45 -17.37
CA ILE A 598 -1.79 -8.26 -16.61
C ILE A 598 -2.20 -8.64 -15.17
N TRP A 599 -2.83 -9.79 -14.95
CA TRP A 599 -3.08 -10.29 -13.59
C TRP A 599 -1.79 -10.51 -12.80
N PHE A 600 -0.77 -11.12 -13.42
CA PHE A 600 0.54 -11.27 -12.77
C PHE A 600 1.18 -9.92 -12.47
N GLN A 601 1.12 -8.95 -13.40
CA GLN A 601 1.59 -7.58 -13.15
C GLN A 601 0.82 -6.88 -12.02
N LEU A 602 -0.51 -7.05 -11.97
CA LEU A 602 -1.36 -6.51 -10.90
C LEU A 602 -0.96 -7.08 -9.52
N ARG A 603 -0.59 -8.36 -9.49
CA ARG A 603 -0.05 -9.02 -8.30
C ARG A 603 1.29 -8.40 -7.87
N CYS A 604 2.21 -8.17 -8.81
CA CYS A 604 3.49 -7.48 -8.55
C CYS A 604 3.25 -6.08 -7.97
N CYS A 605 2.35 -5.32 -8.60
CA CYS A 605 1.95 -3.99 -8.15
C CYS A 605 1.43 -4.00 -6.71
N THR A 606 0.64 -5.01 -6.35
CA THR A 606 0.09 -5.15 -5.00
C THR A 606 1.16 -5.46 -3.96
N MET A 607 2.16 -6.28 -4.30
CA MET A 607 3.31 -6.50 -3.43
C MET A 607 4.15 -5.23 -3.24
N ASP A 608 4.19 -4.35 -4.23
CA ASP A 608 4.90 -3.06 -4.15
C ASP A 608 4.05 -1.92 -3.57
N PHE A 609 2.74 -2.11 -3.38
CA PHE A 609 1.84 -1.08 -2.86
C PHE A 609 2.22 -0.69 -1.43
N GLY A 610 2.57 0.58 -1.23
CA GLY A 610 2.98 1.10 0.06
C GLY A 610 4.42 0.77 0.46
N GLN A 611 5.29 0.44 -0.49
CA GLN A 611 6.69 0.06 -0.23
C GLN A 611 7.45 1.14 0.59
N LYS A 612 7.15 2.43 0.38
CA LYS A 612 7.75 3.56 1.13
C LYS A 612 7.43 3.46 2.63
N TYR A 613 6.19 3.13 2.98
CA TYR A 613 5.75 2.98 4.36
C TYR A 613 6.35 1.73 4.98
N GLN A 614 6.32 0.62 4.25
CA GLN A 614 6.89 -0.64 4.71
C GLN A 614 8.37 -0.50 5.09
N ARG A 615 9.19 0.16 4.25
CA ARG A 615 10.62 0.39 4.58
C ARG A 615 10.80 1.24 5.84
N ARG A 616 9.99 2.28 6.03
CA ARG A 616 10.00 3.11 7.26
C ARG A 616 9.63 2.31 8.49
N ILE A 617 8.53 1.55 8.41
CA ILE A 617 8.04 0.68 9.48
C ILE A 617 9.09 -0.36 9.85
N PHE A 618 9.74 -0.95 8.84
CA PHE A 618 10.76 -1.94 9.03
C PHE A 618 11.99 -1.40 9.79
N VAL A 619 12.53 -0.24 9.40
CA VAL A 619 13.68 0.36 10.10
C VAL A 619 13.34 0.63 11.57
N TYR A 620 12.15 1.18 11.82
CA TYR A 620 11.64 1.38 13.18
C TYR A 620 11.52 0.07 13.96
N SER A 621 10.74 -0.89 13.45
CA SER A 621 10.49 -2.14 14.15
C SER A 621 11.78 -2.94 14.38
N SER A 622 12.75 -2.88 13.46
CA SER A 622 14.05 -3.56 13.60
C SER A 622 14.87 -2.98 14.74
N VAL A 623 15.01 -1.65 14.81
CA VAL A 623 15.79 -0.99 15.85
C VAL A 623 15.16 -1.22 17.22
N PHE A 624 13.84 -1.05 17.32
CA PHE A 624 13.14 -1.20 18.60
C PHE A 624 13.02 -2.64 19.05
N LEU A 625 12.73 -3.59 18.15
CA LEU A 625 12.77 -4.99 18.52
C LEU A 625 14.17 -5.40 18.96
N GLY A 626 15.21 -4.98 18.24
CA GLY A 626 16.60 -5.27 18.61
C GLY A 626 16.91 -4.80 20.04
N MET A 627 16.56 -3.56 20.38
CA MET A 627 16.72 -3.05 21.74
C MET A 627 15.89 -3.83 22.76
N TYR A 628 14.61 -4.08 22.47
CA TYR A 628 13.73 -4.83 23.38
C TYR A 628 14.15 -6.29 23.58
N LEU A 629 14.71 -6.95 22.57
CA LEU A 629 15.25 -8.30 22.70
C LEU A 629 16.52 -8.32 23.56
N VAL A 630 17.41 -7.34 23.39
CA VAL A 630 18.59 -7.19 24.25
C VAL A 630 18.15 -6.95 25.71
N TYR A 631 17.20 -6.05 25.94
CA TYR A 631 16.67 -5.82 27.28
C TYR A 631 15.94 -7.04 27.86
N GLY A 632 15.11 -7.72 27.07
CA GLY A 632 14.45 -8.96 27.47
C GLY A 632 15.46 -10.04 27.85
N GLY A 633 16.56 -10.17 27.10
CA GLY A 633 17.68 -11.05 27.43
C GLY A 633 18.35 -10.68 28.75
N ILE A 634 18.64 -9.39 28.98
CA ILE A 634 19.21 -8.91 30.24
C ILE A 634 18.27 -9.20 31.43
N ILE A 635 16.97 -8.95 31.29
CA ILE A 635 15.96 -9.23 32.33
C ILE A 635 15.89 -10.73 32.62
N LEU A 636 15.87 -11.58 31.59
CA LEU A 636 15.87 -13.03 31.75
C LEU A 636 17.14 -13.52 32.44
N LEU A 637 18.32 -13.06 32.02
CA LEU A 637 19.60 -13.44 32.63
C LEU A 637 19.71 -12.97 34.09
N SER A 638 19.23 -11.77 34.39
CA SER A 638 19.12 -11.27 35.77
C SER A 638 18.16 -12.12 36.61
N TYR A 639 17.01 -12.50 36.04
CA TYR A 639 16.01 -13.33 36.71
C TYR A 639 16.51 -14.74 37.06
N PHE A 640 17.37 -15.33 36.21
CA PHE A 640 18.01 -16.62 36.48
C PHE A 640 19.30 -16.51 37.33
N ASP A 641 19.60 -15.32 37.87
CA ASP A 641 20.80 -15.04 38.66
C ASP A 641 22.12 -15.24 37.89
N PHE A 642 22.10 -15.28 36.55
CA PHE A 642 23.31 -15.31 35.72
C PHE A 642 24.00 -13.94 35.66
N LEU A 643 23.24 -12.86 35.84
CA LEU A 643 23.72 -11.49 35.91
C LEU A 643 23.33 -10.85 37.25
N VAL A 644 24.30 -10.30 37.98
CA VAL A 644 24.08 -9.60 39.26
C VAL A 644 23.65 -8.14 39.02
N VAL A 645 22.72 -7.91 38.10
CA VAL A 645 22.15 -6.58 37.84
C VAL A 645 20.75 -6.53 38.42
N ARG A 646 20.55 -5.72 39.46
CA ARG A 646 19.23 -5.55 40.11
C ARG A 646 18.56 -4.29 39.58
N PHE A 647 17.61 -4.47 38.67
CA PHE A 647 16.71 -3.40 38.25
C PHE A 647 15.58 -3.21 39.26
N SER A 648 15.07 -1.99 39.38
CA SER A 648 13.89 -1.73 40.17
C SER A 648 12.65 -2.41 39.57
N THR A 649 11.68 -2.74 40.42
CA THR A 649 10.43 -3.37 40.00
C THR A 649 9.71 -2.55 38.94
N ILE A 650 9.70 -1.22 39.08
CA ILE A 650 9.08 -0.33 38.11
C ILE A 650 9.74 -0.43 36.74
N PHE A 651 11.07 -0.49 36.69
CA PHE A 651 11.80 -0.63 35.45
C PHE A 651 11.43 -1.92 34.72
N ASN A 652 11.44 -3.03 35.44
CA ASN A 652 11.08 -4.33 34.88
C ASN A 652 9.64 -4.36 34.34
N VAL A 653 8.68 -3.77 35.05
CA VAL A 653 7.27 -3.74 34.62
C VAL A 653 7.08 -2.89 33.36
N TYR A 654 7.71 -1.71 33.28
CA TYR A 654 7.66 -0.88 32.07
C TYR A 654 8.28 -1.57 30.85
N CYS A 655 9.48 -2.13 31.01
CA CYS A 655 10.14 -2.86 29.94
C CYS A 655 9.32 -4.08 29.50
N LEU A 656 8.79 -4.86 30.44
CA LEU A 656 7.98 -6.03 30.13
C LEU A 656 6.70 -5.65 29.37
N TYR A 657 6.04 -4.57 29.77
CA TYR A 657 4.87 -4.05 29.06
C TYR A 657 5.20 -3.71 27.60
N ASP A 658 6.27 -2.94 27.37
CA ASP A 658 6.68 -2.52 26.03
C ASP A 658 7.15 -3.70 25.17
N ILE A 659 7.87 -4.67 25.76
CA ILE A 659 8.28 -5.91 25.10
C ILE A 659 7.05 -6.68 24.65
N LEU A 660 6.10 -6.99 25.57
CA LEU A 660 4.91 -7.78 25.24
C LEU A 660 4.06 -7.11 24.17
N LEU A 661 3.85 -5.80 24.27
CA LEU A 661 3.07 -5.04 23.30
C LEU A 661 3.75 -5.01 21.92
N THR A 662 5.02 -4.60 21.87
CA THR A 662 5.76 -4.46 20.59
C THR A 662 5.94 -5.81 19.92
N PHE A 663 6.32 -6.82 20.69
CA PHE A 663 6.51 -8.17 20.19
C PHE A 663 5.20 -8.82 19.76
N GLY A 664 4.09 -8.60 20.49
CA GLY A 664 2.77 -9.08 20.09
C GLY A 664 2.32 -8.50 18.74
N VAL A 665 2.53 -7.21 18.51
CA VAL A 665 2.23 -6.59 17.19
C VAL A 665 3.14 -7.16 16.09
N ILE A 666 4.43 -7.34 16.36
CA ILE A 666 5.38 -7.91 15.40
C ILE A 666 5.01 -9.37 15.06
N LEU A 667 4.60 -10.17 16.04
CA LEU A 667 4.10 -11.54 15.80
C LEU A 667 2.87 -11.55 14.89
N ALA A 668 1.92 -10.63 15.12
CA ALA A 668 0.77 -10.49 14.23
C ALA A 668 1.19 -10.09 12.80
N MET A 669 2.17 -9.20 12.64
CA MET A 669 2.76 -8.86 11.34
C MET A 669 3.44 -10.09 10.69
N PHE A 670 4.17 -10.90 11.46
CA PHE A 670 4.78 -12.15 10.99
C PHE A 670 3.74 -13.16 10.52
N GLN A 671 2.62 -13.30 11.22
CA GLN A 671 1.54 -14.18 10.81
C GLN A 671 0.96 -13.75 9.46
N TYR A 672 0.65 -12.47 9.26
CA TYR A 672 0.20 -11.97 7.96
C TYR A 672 1.27 -12.13 6.88
N GLY A 673 2.54 -11.93 7.20
CA GLY A 673 3.62 -12.16 6.25
C GLY A 673 3.76 -13.62 5.83
N ALA A 674 3.58 -14.56 6.76
CA ALA A 674 3.56 -15.99 6.46
C ALA A 674 2.37 -16.35 5.56
N LEU A 675 1.18 -15.81 5.84
CA LEU A 675 -0.01 -15.99 5.00
C LEU A 675 0.17 -15.44 3.58
N ILE A 676 0.77 -14.25 3.43
CA ILE A 676 1.09 -13.67 2.12
C ILE A 676 2.07 -14.57 1.35
N ASN A 677 3.10 -15.09 2.03
CA ASN A 677 4.08 -15.98 1.41
C ASN A 677 3.46 -17.33 1.01
N GLU A 678 2.52 -17.88 1.80
CA GLU A 678 1.75 -19.07 1.45
C GLU A 678 0.86 -18.84 0.22
N GLN A 679 0.33 -17.62 0.05
CA GLN A 679 -0.48 -17.30 -1.12
C GLN A 679 0.25 -17.49 -2.45
N PHE A 680 1.58 -17.28 -2.52
CA PHE A 680 2.34 -17.58 -3.73
C PHE A 680 2.19 -19.05 -4.17
N MET A 681 2.15 -19.97 -3.20
CA MET A 681 1.99 -21.40 -3.47
C MET A 681 0.55 -21.74 -3.84
N GLU A 682 -0.44 -21.12 -3.18
CA GLU A 682 -1.84 -21.25 -3.55
C GLU A 682 -2.11 -20.76 -4.99
N ASP A 683 -1.62 -19.57 -5.34
CA ASP A 683 -1.77 -18.99 -6.68
C ASP A 683 -1.12 -19.88 -7.76
N LYS A 684 0.07 -20.40 -7.47
CA LYS A 684 0.77 -21.37 -8.32
C LYS A 684 -0.06 -22.65 -8.51
N LEU A 685 -0.66 -23.18 -7.45
CA LEU A 685 -1.52 -24.36 -7.52
C LEU A 685 -2.78 -24.08 -8.35
N GLN A 686 -3.41 -22.92 -8.18
CA GLN A 686 -4.57 -22.51 -8.98
C GLN A 686 -4.25 -22.43 -10.46
N LEU A 687 -3.09 -21.84 -10.82
CA LEU A 687 -2.63 -21.81 -12.21
C LEU A 687 -2.39 -23.21 -12.79
N ILE A 688 -1.86 -24.15 -12.00
CA ILE A 688 -1.71 -25.55 -12.43
C ILE A 688 -3.07 -26.19 -12.70
N ILE A 689 -4.06 -25.96 -11.84
CA ILE A 689 -5.43 -26.47 -12.03
C ILE A 689 -6.04 -25.88 -13.31
N ILE A 690 -5.91 -24.57 -13.53
CA ILE A 690 -6.42 -23.89 -14.74
C ILE A 690 -5.74 -24.47 -15.99
N LYS A 691 -4.41 -24.63 -15.98
CA LYS A 691 -3.66 -25.26 -17.07
C LYS A 691 -4.17 -26.67 -17.36
N GLN A 692 -4.34 -27.50 -16.34
CA GLN A 692 -4.85 -28.86 -16.52
C GLN A 692 -6.24 -28.86 -17.15
N LYS A 693 -7.12 -27.94 -16.73
CA LYS A 693 -8.46 -27.81 -17.33
C LYS A 693 -8.43 -27.31 -18.77
N LEU A 694 -7.54 -26.39 -19.11
CA LEU A 694 -7.34 -25.96 -20.50
C LEU A 694 -6.83 -27.10 -21.39
N ILE A 695 -5.95 -27.95 -20.86
CA ILE A 695 -5.48 -29.16 -21.57
C ILE A 695 -6.63 -30.15 -21.78
N ASP A 696 -7.43 -30.45 -20.74
CA ASP A 696 -8.61 -31.33 -20.84
C ASP A 696 -9.58 -30.82 -21.92
N VAL A 697 -9.80 -29.50 -21.93
CA VAL A 697 -10.64 -28.79 -22.88
C VAL A 697 -10.08 -28.84 -24.31
N LYS A 698 -8.76 -28.70 -24.48
CA LYS A 698 -8.07 -28.84 -25.78
C LYS A 698 -8.27 -30.25 -26.35
N TYR A 699 -8.11 -31.29 -25.52
CA TYR A 699 -8.29 -32.68 -25.95
C TYR A 699 -9.77 -33.02 -26.21
N SER A 700 -10.68 -32.43 -25.45
CA SER A 700 -12.13 -32.67 -25.56
C SER A 700 -12.83 -31.69 -26.50
N LEU A 701 -12.09 -30.97 -27.34
CA LEU A 701 -12.63 -29.85 -28.12
C LEU A 701 -13.77 -30.29 -29.06
N ASP A 702 -13.64 -31.46 -29.70
CA ASP A 702 -14.68 -31.99 -30.60
C ASP A 702 -15.98 -32.35 -29.85
N ASP A 703 -15.86 -32.94 -28.66
CA ASP A 703 -17.01 -33.26 -27.82
C ASP A 703 -17.68 -32.00 -27.26
N LEU A 704 -16.88 -30.98 -26.92
CA LEU A 704 -17.36 -29.68 -26.46
C LEU A 704 -18.13 -28.92 -27.55
N LEU A 705 -17.62 -28.98 -28.79
CA LEU A 705 -18.22 -28.36 -29.97
C LEU A 705 -19.48 -29.10 -30.45
N SER A 706 -19.58 -30.41 -30.17
CA SER A 706 -20.75 -31.24 -30.51
C SER A 706 -21.85 -31.25 -29.44
N ASN A 707 -21.76 -30.38 -28.42
CA ASN A 707 -22.75 -30.25 -27.33
C ASN A 707 -23.01 -31.54 -26.54
N LYS A 708 -22.08 -32.51 -26.52
CA LYS A 708 -22.24 -33.69 -25.66
C LYS A 708 -22.21 -33.28 -24.18
N LYS A 709 -23.09 -33.88 -23.38
CA LYS A 709 -23.31 -33.52 -21.97
C LYS A 709 -22.05 -33.84 -21.14
N GLN A 710 -21.37 -32.81 -20.65
CA GLN A 710 -20.19 -32.97 -19.79
C GLN A 710 -20.51 -32.69 -18.31
N LEU A 711 -19.85 -33.45 -17.42
CA LEU A 711 -20.20 -33.54 -16.00
C LEU A 711 -19.55 -32.48 -15.07
N CYS A 712 -18.46 -31.80 -15.47
CA CYS A 712 -17.74 -30.90 -14.57
C CYS A 712 -18.08 -29.41 -14.78
N GLN A 713 -18.33 -28.69 -13.68
CA GLN A 713 -18.71 -27.27 -13.69
C GLN A 713 -17.65 -26.35 -14.30
N TYR A 714 -16.37 -26.60 -14.01
CA TYR A 714 -15.24 -25.89 -14.63
C TYR A 714 -15.28 -25.99 -16.16
N THR A 715 -15.54 -27.19 -16.65
CA THR A 715 -15.56 -27.45 -18.09
C THR A 715 -16.75 -26.76 -18.76
N LYS A 716 -17.89 -26.60 -18.06
CA LYS A 716 -19.01 -25.80 -18.58
C LYS A 716 -18.65 -24.33 -18.79
N LEU A 717 -17.89 -23.72 -17.87
CA LEU A 717 -17.42 -22.34 -18.04
C LEU A 717 -16.54 -22.22 -19.29
N PHE A 718 -15.50 -23.05 -19.39
CA PHE A 718 -14.63 -23.06 -20.57
C PHE A 718 -15.39 -23.43 -21.85
N GLN A 719 -16.41 -24.29 -21.78
CA GLN A 719 -17.28 -24.60 -22.91
C GLN A 719 -18.02 -23.36 -23.39
N LYS A 720 -18.62 -22.57 -22.48
CA LYS A 720 -19.27 -21.30 -22.84
C LYS A 720 -18.27 -20.36 -23.51
N ILE A 721 -17.08 -20.20 -22.94
CA ILE A 721 -16.02 -19.35 -23.50
C ILE A 721 -15.61 -19.82 -24.90
N ILE A 722 -15.38 -21.12 -25.09
CA ILE A 722 -14.95 -21.69 -26.36
C ILE A 722 -16.05 -21.62 -27.41
N LYS A 723 -17.31 -21.77 -27.03
CA LYS A 723 -18.43 -21.56 -27.96
C LYS A 723 -18.42 -20.14 -28.52
N ASN A 724 -18.10 -19.14 -27.70
CA ASN A 724 -17.96 -17.75 -28.16
C ASN A 724 -16.69 -17.55 -28.99
N LEU A 725 -15.57 -18.20 -28.61
CA LEU A 725 -14.37 -18.20 -29.44
C LEU A 725 -14.61 -18.86 -30.79
N LYS A 726 -15.49 -19.87 -30.90
CA LYS A 726 -15.86 -20.48 -32.19
C LYS A 726 -16.59 -19.50 -33.11
N GLN A 727 -17.35 -18.55 -32.55
CA GLN A 727 -18.05 -17.53 -33.33
C GLN A 727 -17.06 -16.54 -33.96
N THR A 728 -15.97 -16.22 -33.25
CA THR A 728 -14.92 -15.31 -33.72
C THR A 728 -13.84 -16.03 -34.53
N LEU A 729 -13.35 -17.14 -34.04
CA LEU A 729 -12.34 -18.02 -34.66
C LEU A 729 -13.05 -19.22 -35.29
N LYS A 730 -13.35 -19.12 -36.59
CA LYS A 730 -14.06 -20.18 -37.34
C LYS A 730 -13.28 -21.50 -37.42
N ASN A 731 -11.94 -21.44 -37.34
CA ASN A 731 -11.08 -22.62 -37.44
C ASN A 731 -10.81 -23.26 -36.07
N LYS A 732 -10.99 -24.58 -35.96
CA LYS A 732 -10.65 -25.38 -34.79
C LYS A 732 -9.16 -25.26 -34.41
N GLU A 733 -8.28 -25.24 -35.41
CA GLU A 733 -6.84 -25.12 -35.20
C GLU A 733 -6.49 -23.79 -34.52
N ALA A 734 -7.14 -22.68 -34.92
CA ALA A 734 -6.95 -21.38 -34.30
C ALA A 734 -7.38 -21.35 -32.82
N ILE A 735 -8.45 -22.06 -32.46
CA ILE A 735 -8.86 -22.21 -31.05
C ILE A 735 -7.81 -23.00 -30.27
N GLN A 736 -7.28 -24.10 -30.84
CA GLN A 736 -6.24 -24.90 -30.19
C GLN A 736 -4.93 -24.12 -30.03
N GLU A 737 -4.53 -23.36 -31.05
CA GLU A 737 -3.39 -22.45 -31.00
C GLU A 737 -3.59 -21.43 -29.88
N LYS A 738 -4.78 -20.81 -29.79
CA LYS A 738 -5.08 -19.86 -28.73
C LYS A 738 -4.99 -20.47 -27.33
N ILE A 739 -5.50 -21.69 -27.16
CA ILE A 739 -5.37 -22.41 -25.88
C ILE A 739 -3.90 -22.71 -25.57
N ASN A 740 -3.09 -23.07 -26.56
CA ASN A 740 -1.65 -23.30 -26.35
C ASN A 740 -0.93 -22.02 -25.91
N GLU A 741 -1.21 -20.87 -26.54
CA GLU A 741 -0.64 -19.58 -26.12
C GLU A 741 -0.93 -19.27 -24.65
N VAL A 742 -2.14 -19.59 -24.18
CA VAL A 742 -2.56 -19.39 -22.79
C VAL A 742 -1.83 -20.36 -21.86
N ILE A 743 -1.71 -21.64 -22.25
CA ILE A 743 -0.98 -22.65 -21.47
C ILE A 743 0.49 -22.25 -21.32
N ASP A 744 1.12 -21.78 -22.41
CA ASP A 744 2.51 -21.34 -22.41
C ASP A 744 2.70 -20.12 -21.50
N GLU A 745 1.78 -19.15 -21.55
CA GLU A 745 1.82 -17.99 -20.63
C GLU A 745 1.65 -18.41 -19.16
N ILE A 746 0.78 -19.38 -18.87
CA ILE A 746 0.64 -19.92 -17.51
C ILE A 746 1.95 -20.54 -17.02
N ASP A 747 2.67 -21.28 -17.87
CA ASP A 747 3.96 -21.85 -17.50
C ASP A 747 5.01 -20.77 -17.22
N VAL A 748 5.05 -19.72 -18.04
CA VAL A 748 5.91 -18.55 -17.82
C VAL A 748 5.58 -17.86 -16.50
N ILE A 749 4.29 -17.62 -16.21
CA ILE A 749 3.84 -16.99 -14.96
C ILE A 749 4.18 -17.87 -13.76
N LYS A 750 3.98 -19.19 -13.86
CA LYS A 750 4.32 -20.15 -12.80
C LYS A 750 5.81 -20.12 -12.46
N GLU A 751 6.68 -20.09 -13.46
CA GLU A 751 8.13 -19.96 -13.25
C GLU A 751 8.46 -18.62 -12.58
N ARG A 752 7.86 -17.52 -13.05
CA ARG A 752 8.05 -16.19 -12.46
C ARG A 752 7.58 -16.13 -11.00
N LEU A 753 6.43 -16.71 -10.66
CA LEU A 753 5.94 -16.80 -9.29
C LEU A 753 6.89 -17.57 -8.37
N GLU A 754 7.52 -18.64 -8.88
CA GLU A 754 8.55 -19.37 -8.13
C GLU A 754 9.80 -18.50 -7.90
N VAL A 755 10.23 -17.76 -8.92
CA VAL A 755 11.34 -16.80 -8.80
C VAL A 755 11.01 -15.70 -7.80
N GLU A 756 9.79 -15.14 -7.83
CA GLU A 756 9.35 -14.11 -6.89
C GLU A 756 9.27 -14.62 -5.46
N TYR A 757 8.73 -15.82 -5.25
CA TYR A 757 8.67 -16.45 -3.94
C TYR A 757 10.08 -16.60 -3.33
N VAL A 758 11.08 -16.94 -4.14
CA VAL A 758 12.47 -17.10 -3.69
C VAL A 758 13.20 -15.75 -3.52
N GLN A 759 13.08 -14.84 -4.49
CA GLN A 759 13.85 -13.61 -4.53
C GLN A 759 13.23 -12.48 -3.70
N ARG A 760 11.89 -12.40 -3.68
CA ARG A 760 11.13 -11.31 -3.07
C ARG A 760 10.06 -11.83 -2.10
N PRO A 761 10.35 -12.81 -1.20
CA PRO A 761 9.40 -13.15 -0.17
C PRO A 761 9.19 -11.93 0.74
N LEU A 762 8.02 -11.85 1.38
CA LEU A 762 7.80 -10.84 2.37
C LEU A 762 8.70 -11.13 3.59
N LYS A 763 9.62 -10.20 3.85
CA LYS A 763 10.61 -10.28 4.92
C LYS A 763 10.26 -9.30 6.03
N ILE A 764 10.44 -9.72 7.27
CA ILE A 764 10.41 -8.86 8.46
C ILE A 764 11.78 -8.97 9.11
N MET A 765 12.43 -7.82 9.31
CA MET A 765 13.82 -7.71 9.78
C MET A 765 14.83 -8.53 8.97
N GLY A 766 14.58 -8.70 7.67
CA GLY A 766 15.44 -9.44 6.76
C GLY A 766 15.19 -10.95 6.77
N VAL A 767 14.37 -11.43 7.70
CA VAL A 767 13.98 -12.83 7.81
C VAL A 767 12.68 -13.06 7.05
N THR A 768 12.64 -14.09 6.21
CA THR A 768 11.42 -14.49 5.51
C THR A 768 10.36 -14.93 6.52
N ALA A 769 9.18 -14.31 6.46
CA ALA A 769 8.06 -14.69 7.32
C ALA A 769 7.49 -16.05 6.87
N SER A 770 7.68 -17.10 7.68
CA SER A 770 7.17 -18.45 7.40
C SER A 770 6.48 -19.03 8.63
N PHE A 771 5.52 -19.94 8.43
CA PHE A 771 4.86 -20.64 9.54
C PHE A 771 5.83 -21.47 10.37
N GLN A 772 6.88 -22.01 9.75
CA GLN A 772 7.93 -22.73 10.45
C GLN A 772 8.66 -21.81 11.44
N LEU A 773 9.05 -20.62 11.01
CA LEU A 773 9.67 -19.63 11.89
C LEU A 773 8.71 -19.20 13.00
N LEU A 774 7.44 -18.97 12.68
CA LEU A 774 6.42 -18.59 13.66
C LEU A 774 6.26 -19.66 14.74
N ASN A 775 6.20 -20.93 14.35
CA ASN A 775 6.15 -22.07 15.28
C ASN A 775 7.41 -22.14 16.15
N GLN A 776 8.60 -21.94 15.57
CA GLN A 776 9.86 -21.88 16.34
C GLN A 776 9.84 -20.76 17.38
N ILE A 777 9.33 -19.58 17.03
CA ILE A 777 9.18 -18.46 17.95
C ILE A 777 8.19 -18.83 19.06
N TYR A 778 7.02 -19.40 18.74
CA TYR A 778 6.04 -19.82 19.75
C TYR A 778 6.57 -20.90 20.68
N THR A 779 7.27 -21.92 20.17
CA THR A 779 7.91 -22.93 21.00
C THR A 779 8.96 -22.31 21.91
N THR A 780 9.80 -21.39 21.40
CA THR A 780 10.81 -20.71 22.21
C THR A 780 10.18 -19.90 23.34
N LEU A 781 9.13 -19.13 23.04
CA LEU A 781 8.41 -18.34 24.05
C LEU A 781 7.75 -19.23 25.10
N PHE A 782 7.15 -20.35 24.68
CA PHE A 782 6.56 -21.33 25.58
C PHE A 782 7.62 -21.93 26.51
N THR A 783 8.76 -22.36 25.97
CA THR A 783 9.87 -22.88 26.76
C THR A 783 10.42 -21.85 27.75
N VAL A 784 10.61 -20.60 27.33
CA VAL A 784 11.02 -19.51 28.23
C VAL A 784 9.97 -19.29 29.32
N GLY A 785 8.68 -19.29 28.97
CA GLY A 785 7.58 -19.15 29.93
C GLY A 785 7.56 -20.28 30.97
N VAL A 786 7.75 -21.53 30.55
CA VAL A 786 7.86 -22.69 31.45
C VAL A 786 9.07 -22.57 32.37
N ALA A 787 10.23 -22.16 31.83
CA ALA A 787 11.44 -21.98 32.63
C ALA A 787 11.28 -20.88 33.70
N VAL A 788 10.65 -19.76 33.33
CA VAL A 788 10.32 -18.68 34.28
C VAL A 788 9.37 -19.17 35.35
N ALA A 789 8.31 -19.90 34.99
CA ALA A 789 7.36 -20.46 35.93
C ALA A 789 8.01 -21.46 36.90
N GLN A 790 8.90 -22.32 36.41
CA GLN A 790 9.64 -23.29 37.22
C GLN A 790 10.55 -22.59 38.24
N LYS A 791 11.33 -21.59 37.82
CA LYS A 791 12.19 -20.81 38.71
C LYS A 791 11.37 -20.01 39.74
N PHE A 792 10.22 -19.47 39.35
CA PHE A 792 9.29 -18.81 40.26
C PHE A 792 8.79 -19.77 41.35
N TYR A 793 8.35 -20.96 40.96
CA TYR A 793 7.90 -21.99 41.90
C TYR A 793 9.02 -22.42 42.85
N SER A 794 10.20 -22.73 42.30
CA SER A 794 11.38 -23.17 43.07
C SER A 794 11.91 -22.13 44.06
N ARG A 795 11.59 -20.84 43.88
CA ARG A 795 12.01 -19.78 44.81
C ARG A 795 11.03 -19.59 45.97
N ASN A 796 9.78 -19.99 45.78
CA ASN A 796 8.72 -19.86 46.79
C ASN A 796 8.54 -21.14 47.61
N SER A 797 8.91 -22.30 47.05
CA SER A 797 9.12 -23.55 47.79
C SER A 797 10.43 -23.51 48.56
#